data_AF-A0A522L3X7-F1
#
_entry.id   AF-A0A522L3X7-F1
#
_cell.length_a   1.000
_cell.length_b   1.000
_cell.length_c   1.000
_cell.angle_alpha   90.00
_cell.angle_beta   90.00
_cell.angle_gamma   90.00
#
_symmetry.space_group_name_H-M   'P 1'
#
loop_
_entity.id
_entity.type
_entity.pdbx_description
1 polymer ?
#
loop_
_entity_poly.entity_id
_entity_poly.type
_entity_poly.pdbx_seq_one_letter_code
_entity_poly.pdbx_strand_id
1 'polypeptide(L)'
;MAAALAAPAAPGHFDELRGHVSVNATSSGASRQGLTPIWSQFFDQSGLGDLTSLKRRMANPQHQNHGNDIVKIDDEAGADASGAQHPWSLELFPLIISPQSWQQIELGVLQRVRVLEGVMADVYGPQKLLAGGLLPPALVQGHPGYLRALHGVEPVGGTHLHIAAFDLARGPDGNWWMIAQHTQAPSGLGQLLANRASLSRQFPQAFEAMHVQQLAAGYRALVQGMQRTTVAGARAHIALLTPGPYNESYPEHAYLARQLGLSLVEGSDLTVRDQRLYLRTLNGLEQVHGLLTYLDDEFLDPLELRADSRLGVPGLLQTIRAGHVLMANAPGSAFFESPALLGFLPALSQHLLGEELALPALATWWCGEPAALAHALSRLDEKVIKPAYPASSWGPASFAAVPARSLTRSALGEWAARIGRDGDAYTVQDDLPLSQLPTCGREHGSPTIVPRSATLRVFAISDGPQSWRVLPGGLTRITTANEDWASLQHGARSADTWVLTHGPGDVDRTTLQAQPKSIVTRRAAENLYWLGRYTERCENTIRLARLTLECLHGEVPPPAPLLTWLGDLDARNALVPPGAPAANLAPCEFERALVEGLGGGAATASVGFCLRAVQLAAFAVRERLSQAHWNMIVQASQEFVQRSAEAIPAGDHAASDAMRVLDSASTQLAAIASAQNDHTERDDGWRLLGIGRYLERLGFLAASLVHGFETGSVRDAGGLKAMLALFDSAASLHAPPPNGREVAALLDLLVLDRENPRSLRRIAQALAQCLDELASGGPGKASPLVLQVPDPDHWDLAQLCTVNAAGHHDRLMDLLQQCMSAVRALSDKIGALHFAHTSVPQSIGGA
;
A
#
# COMPACT_ATOMS: atom_id res chain seq x y z
N MET A 1 1.73 40.60 1.89
CA MET A 1 0.39 39.99 1.80
C MET A 1 0.26 38.75 2.68
N ALA A 2 1.15 37.76 2.60
CA ALA A 2 1.10 36.57 3.47
C ALA A 2 1.05 36.93 4.97
N ALA A 3 1.84 37.92 5.41
CA ALA A 3 1.76 38.46 6.78
C ALA A 3 0.40 39.05 7.20
N ALA A 4 -0.41 39.50 6.23
CA ALA A 4 -1.76 40.05 6.47
C ALA A 4 -2.85 38.96 6.43
N LEU A 5 -2.56 37.81 5.80
CA LEU A 5 -3.48 36.66 5.69
C LEU A 5 -3.23 35.61 6.78
N ALA A 6 -2.08 35.65 7.44
CA ALA A 6 -1.67 34.69 8.45
C ALA A 6 -1.97 35.19 9.86
N ALA A 7 -2.81 34.46 10.59
CA ALA A 7 -3.00 34.68 12.01
C ALA A 7 -1.66 34.48 12.77
N PRO A 8 -1.43 35.21 13.89
CA PRO A 8 -0.31 34.92 14.79
C PRO A 8 -0.50 33.56 15.46
N ALA A 9 0.60 32.90 15.80
CA ALA A 9 0.55 31.68 16.61
C ALA A 9 -0.21 31.92 17.94
N ALA A 10 -0.73 30.85 18.54
CA ALA A 10 -1.38 30.91 19.83
C ALA A 10 -0.40 31.38 20.93
N PRO A 11 -0.88 32.11 21.96
CA PRO A 11 -0.02 32.62 23.03
C PRO A 11 0.82 31.52 23.69
N GLY A 12 2.12 31.76 23.87
CA GLY A 12 3.06 30.80 24.44
C GLY A 12 3.67 29.81 23.45
N HIS A 13 3.24 29.81 22.19
CA HIS A 13 3.83 29.01 21.11
C HIS A 13 4.85 29.82 20.30
N PHE A 14 5.90 29.15 19.81
CA PHE A 14 6.85 29.73 18.87
C PHE A 14 6.22 29.82 17.47
N ASP A 15 6.19 31.03 16.88
CA ASP A 15 5.63 31.29 15.54
C ASP A 15 6.70 31.08 14.47
N GLU A 16 6.60 30.02 13.65
CA GLU A 16 7.60 29.73 12.61
C GLU A 16 7.65 30.80 11.51
N LEU A 17 6.54 31.50 11.22
CA LEU A 17 6.51 32.58 10.22
C LEU A 17 7.28 33.81 10.70
N ARG A 18 7.21 34.11 12.01
CA ARG A 18 7.70 35.36 12.62
C ARG A 18 8.95 35.19 13.50
N GLY A 19 9.34 33.96 13.80
CA GLY A 19 10.60 33.61 14.49
C GLY A 19 10.66 33.96 15.97
N HIS A 20 9.53 34.06 16.67
CA HIS A 20 9.47 34.38 18.09
C HIS A 20 8.20 33.82 18.76
N VAL A 21 8.15 33.85 20.09
CA VAL A 21 6.97 33.40 20.87
C VAL A 21 5.83 34.39 20.76
N SER A 22 4.63 33.90 20.44
CA SER A 22 3.43 34.73 20.43
C SER A 22 3.00 35.13 21.84
N VAL A 23 2.66 36.40 22.03
CA VAL A 23 2.23 36.99 23.31
C VAL A 23 0.75 37.41 23.20
N ASN A 24 0.00 37.31 24.30
CA ASN A 24 -1.44 37.62 24.34
C ASN A 24 -1.79 38.94 23.61
N ALA A 25 -2.70 38.84 22.65
CA ALA A 25 -3.22 39.94 21.84
C ALA A 25 -4.21 40.83 22.61
N THR A 26 -3.76 41.48 23.69
CA THR A 26 -4.48 42.62 24.30
C THR A 26 -3.85 43.97 23.94
N SER A 27 -2.72 43.97 23.22
CA SER A 27 -2.17 45.19 22.62
C SER A 27 -2.43 45.21 21.12
N SER A 28 -3.08 46.28 20.65
CA SER A 28 -3.40 46.61 19.26
C SER A 28 -2.17 46.82 18.35
N GLY A 29 -0.99 46.31 18.74
CA GLY A 29 0.29 46.42 18.04
C GLY A 29 0.89 45.09 17.55
N ALA A 30 0.34 43.93 17.92
CA ALA A 30 0.88 42.62 17.50
C ALA A 30 0.74 42.33 15.99
N SER A 31 -0.11 43.08 15.28
CA SER A 31 -0.40 42.92 13.84
C SER A 31 0.61 43.59 12.90
N ARG A 32 1.76 44.09 13.39
CA ARG A 32 2.74 44.87 12.58
C ARG A 32 4.13 44.25 12.40
N GLN A 33 4.40 43.05 12.90
CA GLN A 33 5.73 42.43 12.72
C GLN A 33 5.81 41.60 11.44
N GLY A 34 6.89 41.82 10.68
CA GLY A 34 7.14 41.20 9.37
C GLY A 34 7.53 39.72 9.46
N LEU A 35 7.48 39.04 8.32
CA LEU A 35 7.94 37.66 8.17
C LEU A 35 9.45 37.56 8.44
N THR A 36 9.91 36.39 8.89
CA THR A 36 11.35 36.11 8.91
C THR A 36 11.94 36.19 7.49
N PRO A 37 13.26 36.47 7.34
CA PRO A 37 13.90 36.52 6.03
C PRO A 37 13.71 35.24 5.20
N ILE A 38 13.76 34.08 5.86
CA ILE A 38 13.58 32.76 5.23
C ILE A 38 12.17 32.62 4.64
N TRP A 39 11.13 32.99 5.39
CA TRP A 39 9.75 32.94 4.91
C TRP A 39 9.46 34.03 3.87
N SER A 40 10.05 35.22 3.99
CA SER A 40 9.97 36.24 2.94
C SER A 40 10.50 35.69 1.61
N GLN A 41 11.70 35.10 1.63
CA GLN A 41 12.30 34.49 0.45
C GLN A 41 11.42 33.37 -0.13
N PHE A 42 10.83 32.51 0.72
CA PHE A 42 9.92 31.47 0.25
C PHE A 42 8.72 32.06 -0.50
N PHE A 43 8.02 33.05 0.07
CA PHE A 43 6.85 33.64 -0.58
C PHE A 43 7.20 34.44 -1.83
N ASP A 44 8.36 35.11 -1.84
CA ASP A 44 8.85 35.85 -3.01
C ASP A 44 9.15 34.91 -4.20
N GLN A 45 9.60 33.68 -3.92
CA GLN A 45 9.99 32.68 -4.92
C GLN A 45 8.92 31.62 -5.20
N SER A 46 7.85 31.53 -4.40
CA SER A 46 6.79 30.51 -4.57
C SER A 46 5.79 30.86 -5.68
N GLY A 47 5.77 32.13 -6.11
CA GLY A 47 4.76 32.65 -7.04
C GLY A 47 3.35 32.73 -6.43
N LEU A 48 3.23 32.71 -5.09
CA LEU A 48 1.98 32.92 -4.35
C LEU A 48 1.72 34.43 -4.17
N GLY A 49 1.50 35.13 -5.29
CA GLY A 49 1.29 36.58 -5.30
C GLY A 49 -0.10 37.03 -4.85
N ASP A 50 -1.11 36.14 -4.87
CA ASP A 50 -2.51 36.44 -4.59
C ASP A 50 -3.28 35.23 -3.97
N LEU A 51 -4.45 35.47 -3.35
CA LEU A 51 -5.31 34.38 -2.84
C LEU A 51 -5.80 33.45 -3.96
N THR A 52 -5.89 33.94 -5.19
CA THR A 52 -6.32 33.18 -6.36
C THR A 52 -5.30 32.14 -6.80
N SER A 53 -4.00 32.43 -6.71
CA SER A 53 -2.91 31.46 -6.95
C SER A 53 -2.83 30.41 -5.85
N LEU A 54 -3.07 30.80 -4.59
CA LEU A 54 -3.23 29.85 -3.48
C LEU A 54 -4.41 28.90 -3.73
N LYS A 55 -5.60 29.44 -4.04
CA LYS A 55 -6.79 28.65 -4.44
C LYS A 55 -6.49 27.73 -5.62
N ARG A 56 -5.84 28.24 -6.67
CA ARG A 56 -5.56 27.46 -7.88
C ARG A 56 -4.59 26.32 -7.62
N ARG A 57 -3.61 26.49 -6.73
CA ARG A 57 -2.65 25.44 -6.36
C ARG A 57 -3.27 24.39 -5.45
N MET A 58 -4.09 24.83 -4.49
CA MET A 58 -4.91 23.96 -3.64
C MET A 58 -5.91 23.13 -4.47
N ALA A 59 -6.60 23.76 -5.42
CA ALA A 59 -7.66 23.14 -6.22
C ALA A 59 -7.20 22.48 -7.53
N ASN A 60 -5.90 22.28 -7.78
CA ASN A 60 -5.42 21.72 -9.06
C ASN A 60 -5.26 20.19 -9.01
N PRO A 61 -6.25 19.39 -9.51
CA PRO A 61 -6.13 17.94 -9.59
C PRO A 61 -5.08 17.47 -10.61
N GLN A 62 -4.69 18.31 -11.58
CA GLN A 62 -3.70 17.92 -12.61
C GLN A 62 -2.29 17.65 -12.05
N HIS A 63 -1.95 18.19 -10.87
CA HIS A 63 -0.68 17.93 -10.18
C HIS A 63 -0.75 16.71 -9.23
N GLN A 64 -1.95 16.17 -9.02
CA GLN A 64 -2.19 14.91 -8.32
C GLN A 64 -2.00 13.69 -9.24
N ASN A 65 -1.82 13.86 -10.56
CA ASN A 65 -1.96 12.80 -11.57
C ASN A 65 -0.65 12.33 -12.25
N HIS A 66 0.53 12.66 -11.74
CA HIS A 66 1.81 12.27 -12.37
C HIS A 66 2.79 11.58 -11.41
N GLY A 67 2.40 10.38 -10.95
CA GLY A 67 3.33 9.34 -10.44
C GLY A 67 3.49 9.23 -8.91
N ASN A 68 2.77 10.05 -8.13
CA ASN A 68 2.98 10.22 -6.68
C ASN A 68 1.66 10.32 -5.86
N ASP A 69 0.59 9.64 -6.27
CA ASP A 69 -0.77 9.75 -5.68
C ASP A 69 -0.92 9.00 -4.34
N ILE A 70 0.19 8.69 -3.68
CA ILE A 70 0.19 8.30 -2.26
C ILE A 70 0.04 9.56 -1.39
N VAL A 71 0.25 10.73 -2.00
CA VAL A 71 0.20 12.03 -1.37
C VAL A 71 -1.00 12.80 -1.87
N LYS A 72 -1.95 13.10 -0.98
CA LYS A 72 -3.07 14.00 -1.28
C LYS A 72 -2.80 15.36 -0.63
N ILE A 73 -2.91 16.45 -1.39
CA ILE A 73 -2.90 17.79 -0.79
C ILE A 73 -4.32 18.05 -0.30
N ASP A 74 -4.53 18.01 1.00
CA ASP A 74 -5.87 18.14 1.58
C ASP A 74 -6.16 19.57 2.02
N ASP A 75 -7.40 20.00 1.81
CA ASP A 75 -7.90 21.32 2.23
C ASP A 75 -8.95 21.23 3.35
N GLU A 76 -9.39 20.02 3.76
CA GLU A 76 -10.46 19.83 4.74
C GLU A 76 -10.16 18.72 5.77
N ALA A 77 -10.66 18.92 6.99
CA ALA A 77 -10.71 17.94 8.06
C ALA A 77 -12.01 17.13 7.93
N GLY A 78 -11.98 16.06 7.14
CA GLY A 78 -13.11 15.16 6.95
C GLY A 78 -12.61 13.72 6.84
N ALA A 79 -12.70 12.97 7.94
CA ALA A 79 -12.54 11.53 7.93
C ALA A 79 -13.81 10.90 7.34
N ASP A 80 -13.84 10.72 6.01
CA ASP A 80 -14.86 9.87 5.39
C ASP A 80 -14.53 8.41 5.68
N ALA A 81 -15.29 7.84 6.62
CA ALA A 81 -15.23 6.48 7.12
C ALA A 81 -15.79 5.44 6.12
N SER A 82 -15.27 5.42 4.90
CA SER A 82 -15.42 4.29 3.98
C SER A 82 -14.06 3.59 3.85
N GLY A 83 -14.02 2.26 4.02
CA GLY A 83 -12.82 1.44 4.18
C GLY A 83 -11.86 1.37 2.96
N ALA A 84 -11.80 2.40 2.12
CA ALA A 84 -10.76 2.58 1.13
C ALA A 84 -9.56 3.29 1.79
N GLN A 85 -8.38 2.68 1.71
CA GLN A 85 -7.16 3.26 2.27
C GLN A 85 -6.85 4.59 1.58
N HIS A 86 -6.88 5.67 2.36
CA HIS A 86 -6.68 7.03 1.88
C HIS A 86 -5.19 7.31 1.60
N PRO A 87 -4.85 8.06 0.54
CA PRO A 87 -3.51 8.65 0.40
C PRO A 87 -3.21 9.55 1.60
N TRP A 88 -1.98 9.58 2.09
CA TRP A 88 -1.64 10.43 3.23
C TRP A 88 -1.71 11.92 2.85
N SER A 89 -2.22 12.73 3.76
CA SER A 89 -2.40 14.16 3.56
C SER A 89 -1.07 14.92 3.67
N LEU A 90 -0.75 15.71 2.65
CA LEU A 90 0.40 16.62 2.60
C LEU A 90 -0.07 18.08 2.68
N GLU A 91 0.53 18.80 3.61
CA GLU A 91 0.43 20.25 3.73
C GLU A 91 1.26 20.96 2.66
N LEU A 92 0.72 22.08 2.17
CA LEU A 92 1.36 22.85 1.09
C LEU A 92 2.64 23.55 1.55
N PHE A 93 2.67 24.04 2.78
CA PHE A 93 3.80 24.80 3.31
C PHE A 93 4.80 23.88 4.03
N PRO A 94 6.10 23.92 3.67
CA PRO A 94 7.12 23.12 4.33
C PRO A 94 7.53 23.73 5.67
N LEU A 95 8.09 22.91 6.57
CA LEU A 95 8.90 23.41 7.68
C LEU A 95 10.30 23.76 7.15
N ILE A 96 10.73 25.02 7.28
CA ILE A 96 12.03 25.46 6.75
C ILE A 96 13.04 25.58 7.90
N ILE A 97 14.19 24.91 7.78
CA ILE A 97 15.22 24.83 8.81
C ILE A 97 16.51 25.47 8.30
N SER A 98 17.07 26.39 9.10
CA SER A 98 18.34 27.04 8.78
C SER A 98 19.53 26.07 8.87
N PRO A 99 20.62 26.31 8.13
CA PRO A 99 21.80 25.45 8.18
C PRO A 99 22.37 25.28 9.60
N GLN A 100 22.35 26.35 10.41
CA GLN A 100 22.86 26.33 11.79
C GLN A 100 22.01 25.46 12.71
N SER A 101 20.67 25.58 12.60
CA SER A 101 19.75 24.74 13.37
C SER A 101 19.91 23.27 12.98
N TRP A 102 20.08 23.01 11.69
CA TRP A 102 20.25 21.65 11.19
C TRP A 102 21.56 21.02 11.65
N GLN A 103 22.67 21.77 11.65
CA GLN A 103 23.96 21.29 12.13
C GLN A 103 23.90 20.83 13.60
N GLN A 104 23.16 21.56 14.45
CA GLN A 104 22.93 21.16 15.85
C GLN A 104 22.10 19.86 15.94
N ILE A 105 21.03 19.75 15.15
CA ILE A 105 20.20 18.54 15.08
C ILE A 105 21.05 17.36 14.63
N GLU A 106 21.81 17.50 13.54
CA GLU A 106 22.63 16.45 12.96
C GLU A 106 23.66 15.93 13.96
N LEU A 107 24.41 16.82 14.62
CA LEU A 107 25.41 16.45 15.62
C LEU A 107 24.79 15.66 16.78
N GLY A 108 23.68 16.15 17.33
CA GLY A 108 23.02 15.50 18.46
C GLY A 108 22.32 14.19 18.10
N VAL A 109 21.75 14.09 16.90
CA VAL A 109 21.15 12.84 16.39
C VAL A 109 22.23 11.77 16.18
N LEU A 110 23.35 12.11 15.54
CA LEU A 110 24.46 11.16 15.34
C LEU A 110 25.06 10.70 16.67
N GLN A 111 25.21 11.60 17.64
CA GLN A 111 25.64 11.23 18.99
C GLN A 111 24.67 10.24 19.63
N ARG A 112 23.36 10.51 19.57
CA ARG A 112 22.35 9.62 20.16
C ARG A 112 22.35 8.24 19.54
N VAL A 113 22.45 8.12 18.22
CA VAL A 113 22.52 6.81 17.57
C VAL A 113 23.72 6.00 18.06
N ARG A 114 24.89 6.64 18.24
CA ARG A 114 26.07 5.98 18.82
C ARG A 114 25.81 5.50 20.25
N VAL A 115 25.12 6.28 21.08
CA VAL A 115 24.71 5.86 22.43
C VAL A 115 23.76 4.66 22.35
N LEU A 116 22.71 4.73 21.55
CA LEU A 116 21.72 3.65 21.42
C LEU A 116 22.34 2.35 20.87
N GLU A 117 23.25 2.45 19.89
CA GLU A 117 23.99 1.30 19.38
C GLU A 117 24.88 0.67 20.46
N GLY A 118 25.58 1.49 21.27
CA GLY A 118 26.36 1.01 22.40
C GLY A 118 25.50 0.32 23.46
N VAL A 119 24.29 0.84 23.72
CA VAL A 119 23.32 0.19 24.62
C VAL A 119 22.83 -1.14 24.05
N MET A 120 22.54 -1.25 22.74
CA MET A 120 22.18 -2.52 22.10
C MET A 120 23.27 -3.57 22.27
N ALA A 121 24.51 -3.21 21.95
CA ALA A 121 25.65 -4.09 22.04
C ALA A 121 25.90 -4.59 23.47
N ASP A 122 25.66 -3.75 24.49
CA ASP A 122 25.75 -4.16 25.88
C ASP A 122 24.55 -5.03 26.31
N VAL A 123 23.32 -4.59 26.06
CA VAL A 123 22.08 -5.27 26.51
C VAL A 123 21.93 -6.68 25.90
N TYR A 124 22.29 -6.85 24.63
CA TYR A 124 22.28 -8.16 23.98
C TYR A 124 23.61 -8.90 24.12
N GLY A 125 24.68 -8.24 24.57
CA GLY A 125 25.99 -8.83 24.87
C GLY A 125 26.26 -8.95 26.39
N PRO A 126 27.26 -8.25 26.94
CA PRO A 126 27.74 -8.46 28.32
C PRO A 126 26.86 -7.91 29.46
N GLN A 127 25.84 -7.10 29.17
CA GLN A 127 24.85 -6.55 30.11
C GLN A 127 25.44 -5.76 31.30
N LYS A 128 26.54 -5.02 31.09
CA LYS A 128 27.19 -4.22 32.14
C LYS A 128 26.34 -3.04 32.59
N LEU A 129 25.55 -2.45 31.68
CA LEU A 129 24.66 -1.32 32.01
C LEU A 129 23.55 -1.75 32.98
N LEU A 130 23.03 -2.96 32.81
CA LEU A 130 22.03 -3.56 33.70
C LEU A 130 22.66 -3.95 35.03
N ALA A 131 23.80 -4.65 35.00
CA ALA A 131 24.50 -5.09 36.21
C ALA A 131 25.03 -3.91 37.05
N GLY A 132 25.41 -2.81 36.40
CA GLY A 132 25.87 -1.58 37.04
C GLY A 132 24.75 -0.64 37.51
N GLY A 133 23.48 -0.97 37.25
CA GLY A 133 22.33 -0.15 37.65
C GLY A 133 22.17 1.17 36.88
N LEU A 134 22.87 1.34 35.75
CA LEU A 134 22.70 2.49 34.85
C LEU A 134 21.39 2.41 34.06
N LEU A 135 20.93 1.19 33.79
CA LEU A 135 19.63 0.90 33.20
C LEU A 135 18.85 -0.10 34.09
N PRO A 136 17.60 0.22 34.46
CA PRO A 136 16.77 -0.72 35.22
C PRO A 136 16.44 -1.98 34.40
N PRO A 137 16.65 -3.19 34.93
CA PRO A 137 16.25 -4.43 34.24
C PRO A 137 14.76 -4.49 33.92
N ALA A 138 13.90 -3.88 34.74
CA ALA A 138 12.46 -3.81 34.49
C ALA A 138 12.12 -3.09 33.16
N LEU A 139 12.84 -1.99 32.85
CA LEU A 139 12.64 -1.23 31.61
C LEU A 139 13.19 -1.90 30.35
N VAL A 140 14.08 -2.88 30.50
CA VAL A 140 14.71 -3.58 29.37
C VAL A 140 14.20 -5.02 29.30
N GLN A 141 14.60 -5.87 30.25
CA GLN A 141 14.24 -7.30 30.25
C GLN A 141 12.76 -7.57 30.60
N GLY A 142 12.10 -6.62 31.26
CA GLY A 142 10.65 -6.62 31.49
C GLY A 142 9.85 -6.08 30.30
N HIS A 143 10.49 -5.38 29.37
CA HIS A 143 9.83 -4.81 28.21
C HIS A 143 9.41 -5.92 27.22
N PRO A 144 8.16 -5.94 26.71
CA PRO A 144 7.70 -6.95 25.74
C PRO A 144 8.57 -7.02 24.46
N GLY A 145 9.15 -5.89 24.08
CA GLY A 145 10.04 -5.77 22.93
C GLY A 145 11.48 -6.25 23.15
N TYR A 146 11.85 -6.76 24.34
CA TYR A 146 13.16 -7.38 24.55
C TYR A 146 13.14 -8.86 24.16
N LEU A 147 13.97 -9.24 23.20
CA LEU A 147 13.98 -10.59 22.63
C LEU A 147 15.05 -11.45 23.28
N ARG A 148 14.68 -12.19 24.34
CA ARG A 148 15.60 -13.12 25.05
C ARG A 148 16.32 -14.09 24.12
N ALA A 149 15.67 -14.52 23.04
CA ALA A 149 16.21 -15.44 22.04
C ALA A 149 17.40 -14.90 21.23
N LEU A 150 17.68 -13.59 21.33
CA LEU A 150 18.79 -12.91 20.65
C LEU A 150 19.95 -12.51 21.58
N HIS A 151 19.90 -12.89 22.86
CA HIS A 151 21.04 -12.66 23.75
C HIS A 151 22.27 -13.46 23.29
N GLY A 152 23.41 -12.78 23.20
CA GLY A 152 24.68 -13.32 22.70
C GLY A 152 24.78 -13.40 21.17
N VAL A 153 23.81 -12.85 20.44
CA VAL A 153 23.78 -12.88 18.97
C VAL A 153 24.33 -11.58 18.42
N GLU A 154 25.39 -11.68 17.62
CA GLU A 154 25.97 -10.52 16.93
C GLU A 154 25.28 -10.29 15.57
N PRO A 155 24.84 -9.07 15.25
CA PRO A 155 24.26 -8.79 13.95
C PRO A 155 25.33 -8.84 12.85
N VAL A 156 24.91 -9.19 11.63
CA VAL A 156 25.81 -9.19 10.46
C VAL A 156 26.38 -7.79 10.25
N GLY A 157 27.72 -7.67 10.33
CA GLY A 157 28.42 -6.39 10.22
C GLY A 157 28.51 -5.58 11.52
N GLY A 158 27.97 -6.10 12.63
CA GLY A 158 28.06 -5.49 13.95
C GLY A 158 27.15 -4.29 14.18
N THR A 159 26.38 -3.83 13.19
CA THR A 159 25.42 -2.72 13.34
C THR A 159 24.04 -3.25 13.71
N HIS A 160 23.46 -2.82 14.83
CA HIS A 160 22.09 -3.17 15.22
C HIS A 160 21.09 -2.19 14.58
N LEU A 161 21.32 -0.89 14.78
CA LEU A 161 20.41 0.17 14.37
C LEU A 161 20.81 0.71 13.00
N HIS A 162 20.23 0.18 11.93
CA HIS A 162 20.44 0.68 10.57
C HIS A 162 19.63 1.95 10.29
N ILE A 163 18.47 2.10 10.92
CA ILE A 163 17.56 3.24 10.75
C ILE A 163 17.03 3.62 12.13
N ALA A 164 17.24 4.85 12.55
CA ALA A 164 16.64 5.37 13.78
C ALA A 164 15.94 6.69 13.47
N ALA A 165 14.77 6.91 14.07
CA ALA A 165 14.03 8.16 13.93
C ALA A 165 13.85 8.84 15.29
N PHE A 166 13.94 10.17 15.29
CA PHE A 166 13.83 10.99 16.48
C PHE A 166 12.77 12.07 16.27
N ASP A 167 11.79 12.13 17.16
CA ASP A 167 10.74 13.14 17.15
C ASP A 167 11.21 14.34 17.97
N LEU A 168 11.29 15.50 17.32
CA LEU A 168 11.76 16.76 17.87
C LEU A 168 10.63 17.78 17.89
N ALA A 169 10.64 18.64 18.91
CA ALA A 169 9.83 19.86 18.96
C ALA A 169 10.71 21.06 19.17
N ARG A 170 10.32 22.17 18.54
CA ARG A 170 10.89 23.47 18.88
C ARG A 170 10.06 24.09 20.01
N GLY A 171 10.74 24.43 21.10
CA GLY A 171 10.12 25.06 22.26
C GLY A 171 9.94 26.57 22.10
N PRO A 172 9.26 27.22 23.06
CA PRO A 172 9.14 28.68 23.09
C PRO A 172 10.50 29.40 23.21
N ASP A 173 11.52 28.72 23.76
CA ASP A 173 12.89 29.22 23.79
C ASP A 173 13.60 29.21 22.43
N GLY A 174 12.96 28.65 21.39
CA GLY A 174 13.53 28.50 20.06
C GLY A 174 14.48 27.30 19.91
N ASN A 175 14.74 26.55 20.99
CA ASN A 175 15.62 25.39 20.98
C ASN A 175 14.86 24.12 20.56
N TRP A 176 15.61 23.15 20.07
CA TRP A 176 15.10 21.83 19.71
C TRP A 176 15.21 20.85 20.87
N TRP A 177 14.10 20.19 21.17
CA TRP A 177 13.95 19.22 22.25
C TRP A 177 13.48 17.89 21.69
N MET A 178 14.11 16.79 22.12
CA MET A 178 13.65 15.46 21.74
C MET A 178 12.49 15.01 22.65
N ILE A 179 11.44 14.49 22.01
CA ILE A 179 10.18 14.08 22.64
C ILE A 179 10.06 12.55 22.68
N ALA A 180 10.49 11.88 21.61
CA ALA A 180 10.42 10.43 21.43
C ALA A 180 11.47 9.94 20.43
N GLN A 181 11.69 8.64 20.43
CA GLN A 181 12.58 7.95 19.49
C GLN A 181 11.95 6.64 19.02
N HIS A 182 12.25 6.25 17.77
CA HIS A 182 11.70 5.07 17.10
C HIS A 182 12.85 4.30 16.46
N THR A 183 12.98 3.03 16.79
CA THR A 183 14.16 2.21 16.50
C THR A 183 13.82 0.78 16.07
N GLN A 184 12.56 0.36 16.15
CA GLN A 184 12.15 -0.98 15.72
C GLN A 184 11.86 -0.98 14.23
N ALA A 185 10.76 -0.36 13.83
CA ALA A 185 10.32 -0.20 12.44
C ALA A 185 9.87 1.25 12.19
N PRO A 186 10.80 2.24 12.20
CA PRO A 186 10.43 3.64 12.14
C PRO A 186 9.75 4.01 10.81
N SER A 187 8.46 4.38 10.89
CA SER A 187 7.68 4.87 9.74
C SER A 187 8.01 6.32 9.37
N GLY A 188 7.84 6.63 8.07
CA GLY A 188 7.91 7.97 7.50
C GLY A 188 9.00 8.18 6.45
N LEU A 189 9.89 7.22 6.18
CA LEU A 189 10.93 7.34 5.16
C LEU A 189 10.34 7.46 3.75
N GLY A 190 9.41 6.57 3.39
CA GLY A 190 8.74 6.65 2.08
C GLY A 190 7.91 7.94 1.94
N GLN A 191 7.28 8.39 3.02
CA GLN A 191 6.50 9.63 3.08
C GLN A 191 7.39 10.85 2.89
N LEU A 192 8.51 10.92 3.60
CA LEU A 192 9.50 11.97 3.48
C LEU A 192 9.99 12.12 2.03
N LEU A 193 10.29 11.01 1.36
CA LEU A 193 10.75 11.01 -0.03
C LEU A 193 9.64 11.48 -0.99
N ALA A 194 8.41 10.99 -0.79
CA ALA A 194 7.26 11.37 -1.60
C ALA A 194 6.88 12.85 -1.41
N ASN A 195 6.88 13.35 -0.17
CA ASN A 195 6.58 14.73 0.18
C ASN A 195 7.59 15.69 -0.48
N ARG A 196 8.89 15.36 -0.41
CA ARG A 196 9.95 16.12 -1.09
C ARG A 196 9.75 16.17 -2.59
N ALA A 197 9.48 15.03 -3.22
CA ALA A 197 9.26 14.96 -4.66
C ALA A 197 8.00 15.75 -5.09
N SER A 198 6.96 15.75 -4.26
CA SER A 198 5.72 16.49 -4.51
C SER A 198 5.90 18.00 -4.33
N LEU A 199 6.50 18.47 -3.24
CA LEU A 199 6.69 19.92 -3.01
C LEU A 199 7.75 20.55 -3.92
N SER A 200 8.83 19.84 -4.26
CA SER A 200 9.84 20.39 -5.19
C SER A 200 9.27 20.64 -6.58
N ARG A 201 8.31 19.84 -7.03
CA ARG A 201 7.55 20.09 -8.28
C ARG A 201 6.54 21.23 -8.17
N GLN A 202 5.95 21.42 -6.98
CA GLN A 202 4.99 22.51 -6.77
C GLN A 202 5.69 23.87 -6.66
N PHE A 203 6.86 23.91 -6.03
CA PHE A 203 7.63 25.14 -5.80
C PHE A 203 9.05 25.04 -6.36
N PRO A 204 9.23 24.79 -7.67
CA PRO A 204 10.56 24.54 -8.23
C PRO A 204 11.49 25.74 -8.09
N GLN A 205 10.98 26.96 -8.30
CA GLN A 205 11.73 28.20 -8.15
C GLN A 205 12.18 28.43 -6.70
N ALA A 206 11.28 28.29 -5.72
CA ALA A 206 11.63 28.41 -4.31
C ALA A 206 12.60 27.31 -3.87
N PHE A 207 12.40 26.06 -4.32
CA PHE A 207 13.25 24.93 -3.96
C PHE A 207 14.70 25.13 -4.43
N GLU A 208 14.90 25.62 -5.67
CA GLU A 208 16.21 25.93 -6.22
C GLU A 208 16.83 27.19 -5.58
N ALA A 209 16.06 28.28 -5.48
CA ALA A 209 16.52 29.57 -4.99
C ALA A 209 16.89 29.55 -3.49
N MET A 210 16.23 28.70 -2.70
CA MET A 210 16.54 28.52 -1.28
C MET A 210 17.61 27.45 -1.04
N HIS A 211 18.12 26.80 -2.09
CA HIS A 211 19.19 25.80 -2.03
C HIS A 211 18.86 24.64 -1.08
N VAL A 212 17.66 24.08 -1.23
CA VAL A 212 17.18 22.97 -0.40
C VAL A 212 17.97 21.70 -0.72
N GLN A 213 18.44 20.99 0.32
CA GLN A 213 19.19 19.74 0.16
C GLN A 213 18.36 18.63 -0.52
N GLN A 214 19.03 17.72 -1.24
CA GLN A 214 18.41 16.50 -1.78
C GLN A 214 18.55 15.32 -0.81
N LEU A 215 17.66 14.33 -0.95
CA LEU A 215 17.60 13.18 -0.05
C LEU A 215 18.23 11.90 -0.62
N ALA A 216 18.37 11.83 -1.94
CA ALA A 216 18.70 10.60 -2.67
C ALA A 216 20.03 9.97 -2.24
N ALA A 217 21.04 10.78 -1.91
CA ALA A 217 22.34 10.29 -1.49
C ALA A 217 22.29 9.49 -0.18
N GLY A 218 21.43 9.90 0.75
CA GLY A 218 21.21 9.15 1.98
C GLY A 218 20.65 7.76 1.69
N TYR A 219 19.53 7.71 0.97
CA TYR A 219 18.89 6.46 0.57
C TYR A 219 19.81 5.50 -0.20
N ARG A 220 20.62 6.03 -1.13
CA ARG A 220 21.63 5.22 -1.83
C ARG A 220 22.68 4.68 -0.86
N ALA A 221 23.13 5.51 0.08
CA ALA A 221 24.13 5.10 1.06
C ALA A 221 23.62 4.00 2.00
N LEU A 222 22.33 4.02 2.36
CA LEU A 222 21.70 2.93 3.12
C LEU A 222 21.78 1.60 2.36
N VAL A 223 21.28 1.55 1.13
CA VAL A 223 21.26 0.32 0.32
C VAL A 223 22.69 -0.17 0.04
N GLN A 224 23.60 0.74 -0.33
CA GLN A 224 25.00 0.40 -0.60
C GLN A 224 25.74 -0.02 0.69
N GLY A 225 25.42 0.57 1.83
CA GLY A 225 25.94 0.20 3.15
C GLY A 225 25.56 -1.24 3.50
N MET A 226 24.27 -1.59 3.36
CA MET A 226 23.78 -2.96 3.55
C MET A 226 24.49 -3.93 2.58
N GLN A 227 24.53 -3.62 1.28
CA GLN A 227 25.19 -4.46 0.27
C GLN A 227 26.65 -4.75 0.60
N ARG A 228 27.44 -3.71 0.93
CA ARG A 228 28.86 -3.83 1.29
C ARG A 228 29.11 -4.65 2.56
N THR A 229 28.14 -4.70 3.46
CA THR A 229 28.23 -5.42 4.74
C THR A 229 27.97 -6.90 4.57
N THR A 230 27.16 -7.29 3.58
CA THR A 230 26.91 -8.71 3.28
C THR A 230 28.05 -9.35 2.49
N VAL A 231 28.22 -10.68 2.62
CA VAL A 231 29.21 -11.47 1.88
C VAL A 231 29.03 -11.37 0.35
N ALA A 232 27.82 -11.12 -0.13
CA ALA A 232 27.53 -10.99 -1.56
C ALA A 232 27.90 -9.61 -2.16
N GLY A 233 28.23 -8.63 -1.33
CA GLY A 233 28.64 -7.30 -1.79
C GLY A 233 27.61 -6.64 -2.69
N ALA A 234 28.05 -6.12 -3.84
CA ALA A 234 27.17 -5.47 -4.83
C ALA A 234 26.12 -6.41 -5.46
N ARG A 235 26.28 -7.73 -5.35
CA ARG A 235 25.30 -8.72 -5.83
C ARG A 235 24.24 -9.08 -4.79
N ALA A 236 24.35 -8.54 -3.58
CA ALA A 236 23.43 -8.84 -2.49
C ALA A 236 21.99 -8.50 -2.87
N HIS A 237 21.11 -9.46 -2.69
CA HIS A 237 19.67 -9.26 -2.79
C HIS A 237 19.16 -8.72 -1.46
N ILE A 238 18.79 -7.44 -1.48
CA ILE A 238 18.14 -6.76 -0.36
C ILE A 238 16.64 -6.68 -0.64
N ALA A 239 15.82 -7.10 0.31
CA ALA A 239 14.37 -7.07 0.23
C ALA A 239 13.76 -6.20 1.34
N LEU A 240 12.55 -5.68 1.12
CA LEU A 240 11.76 -4.96 2.12
C LEU A 240 10.60 -5.85 2.57
N LEU A 241 10.60 -6.26 3.85
CA LEU A 241 9.55 -7.07 4.47
C LEU A 241 8.41 -6.19 4.96
N THR A 242 7.20 -6.43 4.46
CA THR A 242 5.98 -5.68 4.81
C THR A 242 4.93 -6.58 5.46
N PRO A 243 4.09 -6.07 6.39
CA PRO A 243 2.88 -6.77 6.87
C PRO A 243 1.82 -6.99 5.77
N GLY A 244 1.97 -6.31 4.63
CA GLY A 244 1.12 -6.46 3.47
C GLY A 244 0.06 -5.38 3.33
N PRO A 245 -0.83 -5.54 2.35
CA PRO A 245 -1.73 -4.49 1.86
C PRO A 245 -2.69 -3.93 2.90
N TYR A 246 -3.05 -4.69 3.93
CA TYR A 246 -4.01 -4.26 4.95
C TYR A 246 -3.44 -3.35 6.03
N ASN A 247 -2.12 -3.11 6.04
CA ASN A 247 -1.49 -2.18 6.95
C ASN A 247 -1.63 -0.74 6.44
N GLU A 248 -1.92 0.21 7.34
CA GLU A 248 -2.11 1.63 7.02
C GLU A 248 -0.89 2.30 6.36
N SER A 249 0.31 1.82 6.68
CA SER A 249 1.58 2.32 6.12
C SER A 249 2.04 1.55 4.87
N TYR A 250 1.28 0.57 4.38
CA TYR A 250 1.64 -0.20 3.18
C TYR A 250 1.99 0.66 1.95
N PRO A 251 1.26 1.75 1.65
CA PRO A 251 1.62 2.62 0.52
C PRO A 251 3.04 3.20 0.65
N GLU A 252 3.48 3.49 1.88
CA GLU A 252 4.84 3.98 2.15
C GLU A 252 5.88 2.91 1.80
N HIS A 253 5.63 1.68 2.24
CA HIS A 253 6.54 0.55 2.05
C HIS A 253 6.71 0.26 0.55
N ALA A 254 5.59 0.22 -0.19
CA ALA A 254 5.61 0.01 -1.64
C ALA A 254 6.32 1.14 -2.38
N TYR A 255 6.10 2.40 -1.97
CA TYR A 255 6.81 3.54 -2.54
C TYR A 255 8.31 3.45 -2.32
N LEU A 256 8.72 3.20 -1.08
CA LEU A 256 10.12 3.13 -0.69
C LEU A 256 10.83 1.98 -1.41
N ALA A 257 10.25 0.79 -1.41
CA ALA A 257 10.80 -0.37 -2.13
C ALA A 257 11.03 -0.05 -3.62
N ARG A 258 10.05 0.58 -4.28
CA ARG A 258 10.16 1.00 -5.68
C ARG A 258 11.28 2.02 -5.90
N GLN A 259 11.38 3.05 -5.06
CA GLN A 259 12.40 4.11 -5.19
C GLN A 259 13.81 3.61 -4.90
N LEU A 260 13.95 2.61 -4.02
CA LEU A 260 15.23 2.00 -3.65
C LEU A 260 15.63 0.81 -4.54
N GLY A 261 14.72 0.31 -5.38
CA GLY A 261 14.94 -0.88 -6.20
C GLY A 261 15.02 -2.18 -5.38
N LEU A 262 14.30 -2.23 -4.25
CA LEU A 262 14.21 -3.40 -3.37
C LEU A 262 13.02 -4.27 -3.77
N SER A 263 13.13 -5.58 -3.59
CA SER A 263 11.97 -6.47 -3.69
C SER A 263 11.04 -6.26 -2.49
N LEU A 264 9.79 -5.86 -2.74
CA LEU A 264 8.75 -5.81 -1.70
C LEU A 264 8.22 -7.23 -1.46
N VAL A 265 8.33 -7.73 -0.24
CA VAL A 265 8.01 -9.13 0.10
C VAL A 265 7.18 -9.22 1.37
N GLU A 266 6.27 -10.19 1.43
CA GLU A 266 5.58 -10.59 2.66
C GLU A 266 6.22 -11.86 3.23
N GLY A 267 5.90 -12.22 4.49
CA GLY A 267 6.44 -13.43 5.11
C GLY A 267 6.20 -14.71 4.32
N SER A 268 5.06 -14.80 3.61
CA SER A 268 4.68 -15.93 2.77
C SER A 268 5.52 -16.08 1.48
N ASP A 269 6.13 -14.98 1.02
CA ASP A 269 7.04 -14.95 -0.13
C ASP A 269 8.42 -15.50 0.24
N LEU A 270 8.76 -15.54 1.52
CA LEU A 270 10.06 -15.95 2.03
C LEU A 270 10.03 -17.36 2.63
N THR A 271 11.18 -18.01 2.65
CA THR A 271 11.36 -19.33 3.27
C THR A 271 12.76 -19.49 3.78
N VAL A 272 12.91 -20.17 4.90
CA VAL A 272 14.22 -20.55 5.44
C VAL A 272 14.55 -21.97 5.02
N ARG A 273 15.77 -22.17 4.53
CA ARG A 273 16.33 -23.50 4.21
C ARG A 273 17.82 -23.49 4.50
N ASP A 274 18.33 -24.55 5.15
CA ASP A 274 19.76 -24.65 5.51
C ASP A 274 20.27 -23.39 6.23
N GLN A 275 19.45 -22.85 7.14
CA GLN A 275 19.70 -21.62 7.91
C GLN A 275 19.93 -20.37 7.04
N ARG A 276 19.42 -20.35 5.80
CA ARG A 276 19.50 -19.21 4.88
C ARG A 276 18.11 -18.79 4.44
N LEU A 277 17.94 -17.50 4.21
CA LEU A 277 16.68 -16.90 3.75
C LEU A 277 16.61 -16.91 2.22
N TYR A 278 15.48 -17.36 1.68
CA TYR A 278 15.23 -17.39 0.24
C TYR A 278 13.89 -16.75 -0.11
N LEU A 279 13.86 -16.03 -1.22
CA LEU A 279 12.66 -15.57 -1.90
C LEU A 279 12.12 -16.65 -2.82
N ARG A 280 10.82 -16.91 -2.73
CA ARG A 280 10.08 -17.82 -3.61
C ARG A 280 9.69 -17.11 -4.90
N THR A 281 10.49 -17.29 -5.94
CA THR A 281 10.20 -16.79 -7.28
C THR A 281 9.50 -17.87 -8.12
N LEU A 282 9.04 -17.48 -9.31
CA LEU A 282 8.56 -18.44 -10.31
C LEU A 282 9.67 -19.38 -10.80
N ASN A 283 10.90 -18.89 -10.89
CA ASN A 283 12.06 -19.62 -11.44
C ASN A 283 12.85 -20.40 -10.37
N GLY A 284 12.39 -20.40 -9.12
CA GLY A 284 13.02 -21.10 -8.01
C GLY A 284 13.28 -20.22 -6.80
N LEU A 285 14.19 -20.67 -5.93
CA LEU A 285 14.59 -19.95 -4.73
C LEU A 285 15.77 -19.01 -5.04
N GLU A 286 15.61 -17.72 -4.77
CA GLU A 286 16.70 -16.74 -4.83
C GLU A 286 17.12 -16.36 -3.41
N GLN A 287 18.43 -16.38 -3.11
CA GLN A 287 18.90 -16.11 -1.76
C GLN A 287 18.79 -14.62 -1.42
N VAL A 288 18.11 -14.32 -0.31
CA VAL A 288 18.01 -12.97 0.25
C VAL A 288 19.15 -12.79 1.26
N HIS A 289 19.93 -11.72 1.09
CA HIS A 289 21.13 -11.47 1.90
C HIS A 289 20.89 -10.41 2.97
N GLY A 290 19.92 -9.51 2.75
CA GLY A 290 19.53 -8.51 3.74
C GLY A 290 18.05 -8.17 3.66
N LEU A 291 17.49 -7.80 4.79
CA LEU A 291 16.07 -7.53 4.96
C LEU A 291 15.86 -6.21 5.70
N LEU A 292 15.20 -5.26 5.03
CA LEU A 292 14.67 -4.05 5.64
C LEU A 292 13.25 -4.38 6.14
N THR A 293 13.02 -4.37 7.45
CA THR A 293 11.73 -4.81 8.04
C THR A 293 10.86 -3.63 8.48
N TYR A 294 9.58 -3.70 8.13
CA TYR A 294 8.50 -2.86 8.67
C TYR A 294 7.50 -3.67 9.53
N LEU A 295 7.91 -4.86 9.98
CA LEU A 295 7.15 -5.68 10.91
C LEU A 295 7.59 -5.43 12.34
N ASP A 296 6.62 -5.52 13.26
CA ASP A 296 6.96 -5.59 14.66
C ASP A 296 7.65 -6.91 15.01
N ASP A 297 8.60 -6.85 15.94
CA ASP A 297 9.54 -7.93 16.22
C ASP A 297 8.82 -9.23 16.60
N GLU A 298 7.76 -9.15 17.39
CA GLU A 298 6.98 -10.32 17.84
C GLU A 298 6.40 -11.14 16.68
N PHE A 299 6.16 -10.50 15.52
CA PHE A 299 5.57 -11.14 14.36
C PHE A 299 6.60 -11.76 13.41
N LEU A 300 7.91 -11.53 13.62
CA LEU A 300 8.98 -11.91 12.68
C LEU A 300 9.13 -13.41 12.48
N ASP A 301 8.99 -14.22 13.52
CA ASP A 301 9.15 -15.68 13.44
C ASP A 301 8.10 -16.41 14.28
N PRO A 302 7.09 -17.04 13.65
CA PRO A 302 6.06 -17.76 14.38
C PRO A 302 6.56 -19.03 15.09
N LEU A 303 7.77 -19.53 14.80
CA LEU A 303 8.30 -20.71 15.49
C LEU A 303 8.86 -20.40 16.89
N GLU A 304 9.33 -19.17 17.09
CA GLU A 304 10.04 -18.79 18.33
C GLU A 304 9.40 -17.62 19.08
N LEU A 305 8.61 -16.78 18.40
CA LEU A 305 7.96 -15.62 18.97
C LEU A 305 6.46 -15.85 19.06
N ARG A 306 5.67 -15.23 18.18
CA ARG A 306 4.21 -15.31 18.20
C ARG A 306 3.67 -16.39 17.25
N ALA A 307 3.23 -17.52 17.81
CA ALA A 307 2.81 -18.70 17.06
C ALA A 307 1.57 -18.53 16.17
N ASP A 308 0.66 -17.60 16.49
CA ASP A 308 -0.50 -17.25 15.66
C ASP A 308 -0.17 -16.22 14.55
N SER A 309 1.07 -15.71 14.51
CA SER A 309 1.52 -14.79 13.46
C SER A 309 1.49 -15.47 12.08
N ARG A 310 0.93 -14.74 11.11
CA ARG A 310 0.98 -15.08 9.68
C ARG A 310 1.84 -14.11 8.86
N LEU A 311 2.47 -13.15 9.53
CA LEU A 311 3.20 -12.05 8.88
C LEU A 311 4.69 -12.36 8.70
N GLY A 312 5.27 -13.09 9.66
CA GLY A 312 6.69 -13.43 9.68
C GLY A 312 7.09 -14.62 8.83
N VAL A 313 8.35 -15.00 8.96
CA VAL A 313 8.96 -16.13 8.25
C VAL A 313 9.37 -17.20 9.26
N PRO A 314 8.80 -18.41 9.20
CA PRO A 314 9.21 -19.51 10.07
C PRO A 314 10.72 -19.79 9.97
N GLY A 315 11.44 -19.70 11.10
CA GLY A 315 12.89 -19.95 11.20
C GLY A 315 13.77 -18.74 10.88
N LEU A 316 13.19 -17.53 10.77
CA LEU A 316 13.95 -16.30 10.56
C LEU A 316 14.94 -16.05 11.69
N LEU A 317 14.55 -16.25 12.96
CA LEU A 317 15.45 -16.03 14.10
C LEU A 317 16.65 -16.99 14.05
N GLN A 318 16.44 -18.23 13.61
CA GLN A 318 17.53 -19.19 13.38
C GLN A 318 18.52 -18.68 12.32
N THR A 319 18.02 -18.09 11.23
CA THR A 319 18.86 -17.52 10.15
C THR A 319 19.66 -16.31 10.64
N ILE A 320 19.05 -15.46 11.48
CA ILE A 320 19.70 -14.30 12.11
C ILE A 320 20.83 -14.79 13.02
N ARG A 321 20.57 -15.77 13.90
CA ARG A 321 21.59 -16.34 14.80
C ARG A 321 22.76 -16.99 14.07
N ALA A 322 22.50 -17.57 12.89
CA ALA A 322 23.54 -18.14 12.04
C ALA A 322 24.39 -17.07 11.31
N GLY A 323 24.03 -15.79 11.38
CA GLY A 323 24.74 -14.70 10.70
C GLY A 323 24.58 -14.74 9.18
N HIS A 324 23.53 -15.37 8.66
CA HIS A 324 23.33 -15.55 7.22
C HIS A 324 22.43 -14.49 6.56
N VAL A 325 21.79 -13.62 7.34
CA VAL A 325 20.96 -12.52 6.86
C VAL A 325 21.24 -11.25 7.66
N LEU A 326 21.45 -10.14 6.95
CA LEU A 326 21.54 -8.81 7.56
C LEU A 326 20.12 -8.27 7.81
N MET A 327 19.84 -7.82 9.04
CA MET A 327 18.55 -7.24 9.40
C MET A 327 18.69 -5.72 9.59
N ALA A 328 17.84 -4.96 8.91
CA ALA A 328 17.71 -3.51 9.08
C ALA A 328 16.29 -3.21 9.59
N ASN A 329 16.08 -2.98 10.88
CA ASN A 329 17.05 -3.08 11.99
C ASN A 329 17.22 -4.51 12.51
N ALA A 330 18.27 -4.73 13.32
CA ALA A 330 18.37 -5.95 14.11
C ALA A 330 17.18 -6.00 15.10
N PRO A 331 16.49 -7.15 15.22
CA PRO A 331 15.34 -7.25 16.12
C PRO A 331 15.73 -7.06 17.58
N GLY A 332 14.84 -6.48 18.37
CA GLY A 332 14.98 -6.32 19.81
C GLY A 332 15.30 -4.90 20.29
N SER A 333 15.25 -3.89 19.41
CA SER A 333 15.47 -2.48 19.73
C SER A 333 14.24 -1.77 20.31
N ALA A 334 13.07 -2.40 20.25
CA ALA A 334 11.76 -1.90 20.67
C ALA A 334 11.71 -1.21 22.05
N PHE A 335 12.52 -1.67 23.02
CA PHE A 335 12.54 -1.07 24.36
C PHE A 335 13.05 0.38 24.39
N PHE A 336 13.79 0.84 23.37
CA PHE A 336 14.18 2.25 23.25
C PHE A 336 13.00 3.17 22.96
N GLU A 337 11.90 2.65 22.42
CA GLU A 337 10.72 3.46 22.11
C GLU A 337 9.90 3.80 23.36
N SER A 338 10.20 3.15 24.49
CA SER A 338 9.67 3.52 25.80
C SER A 338 10.07 4.96 26.15
N PRO A 339 9.11 5.87 26.44
CA PRO A 339 9.42 7.22 26.87
C PRO A 339 10.31 7.28 28.11
N ALA A 340 10.24 6.27 28.99
CA ALA A 340 11.04 6.18 30.21
C ALA A 340 12.54 6.28 29.95
N LEU A 341 13.01 5.70 28.83
CA LEU A 341 14.44 5.62 28.49
C LEU A 341 15.09 7.00 28.33
N LEU A 342 14.32 8.03 27.97
CA LEU A 342 14.86 9.38 27.75
C LEU A 342 15.50 9.98 29.02
N GLY A 343 15.00 9.62 30.21
CA GLY A 343 15.56 10.06 31.48
C GLY A 343 16.94 9.46 31.80
N PHE A 344 17.26 8.30 31.21
CA PHE A 344 18.52 7.58 31.47
C PHE A 344 19.62 7.90 30.45
N LEU A 345 19.26 8.40 29.26
CA LEU A 345 20.22 8.68 28.18
C LEU A 345 21.36 9.65 28.56
N PRO A 346 21.18 10.71 29.37
CA PRO A 346 22.30 11.59 29.74
C PRO A 346 23.43 10.84 30.47
N ALA A 347 23.08 10.00 31.45
CA ALA A 347 24.07 9.19 32.18
C ALA A 347 24.72 8.12 31.28
N LEU A 348 23.93 7.53 30.38
CA LEU A 348 24.44 6.54 29.42
C LEU A 348 25.41 7.15 28.41
N SER A 349 25.13 8.36 27.91
CA SER A 349 26.04 9.10 27.02
C SER A 349 27.38 9.36 27.71
N GLN A 350 27.34 9.82 28.97
CA GLN A 350 28.56 10.05 29.74
C GLN A 350 29.34 8.76 30.00
N HIS A 351 28.64 7.66 30.27
CA HIS A 351 29.29 6.36 30.53
C HIS A 351 29.89 5.73 29.27
N LEU A 352 29.19 5.77 28.14
CA LEU A 352 29.59 5.09 26.90
C LEU A 352 30.51 5.94 26.02
N LEU A 353 30.25 7.25 25.92
CA LEU A 353 30.99 8.16 25.03
C LEU A 353 31.88 9.14 25.79
N GLY A 354 31.65 9.37 27.09
CA GLY A 354 32.33 10.43 27.84
C GLY A 354 31.86 11.84 27.48
N GLU A 355 30.74 11.96 26.78
CA GLU A 355 30.19 13.20 26.24
C GLU A 355 28.82 13.53 26.88
N GLU A 356 28.57 14.81 27.12
CA GLU A 356 27.22 15.31 27.42
C GLU A 356 26.35 15.28 26.14
N LEU A 357 25.04 15.06 26.30
CA LEU A 357 24.12 15.02 25.18
C LEU A 357 23.99 16.41 24.53
N ALA A 358 24.35 16.51 23.25
CA ALA A 358 24.34 17.77 22.50
C ALA A 358 22.94 18.24 22.11
N LEU A 359 22.01 17.30 21.91
CA LEU A 359 20.60 17.60 21.70
C LEU A 359 19.86 17.16 22.98
N PRO A 360 19.21 18.07 23.72
CA PRO A 360 18.52 17.71 24.96
C PRO A 360 17.21 16.96 24.67
N ALA A 361 16.69 16.27 25.69
CA ALA A 361 15.34 15.68 25.69
C ALA A 361 14.47 16.44 26.68
N LEU A 362 13.15 16.33 26.55
CA LEU A 362 12.24 16.79 27.60
C LEU A 362 12.53 16.04 28.91
N ALA A 363 12.44 16.74 30.04
CA ALA A 363 12.64 16.12 31.34
C ALA A 363 11.61 15.00 31.51
N THR A 364 12.10 13.81 31.83
CA THR A 364 11.32 12.57 31.80
C THR A 364 11.64 11.73 33.03
N TRP A 365 10.58 11.28 33.71
CA TRP A 365 10.64 10.51 34.94
C TRP A 365 9.92 9.18 34.75
N TRP A 366 10.67 8.09 34.89
CA TRP A 366 10.07 6.77 35.00
C TRP A 366 9.57 6.56 36.43
N CYS A 367 8.27 6.29 36.58
CA CYS A 367 7.63 6.22 37.90
C CYS A 367 7.92 4.91 38.66
N GLY A 368 8.70 3.99 38.08
CA GLY A 368 9.20 2.80 38.79
C GLY A 368 10.34 3.11 39.78
N GLU A 369 11.04 4.24 39.61
CA GLU A 369 12.03 4.68 40.58
C GLU A 369 11.38 5.54 41.69
N PRO A 370 11.54 5.20 42.99
CA PRO A 370 10.85 5.91 44.08
C PRO A 370 11.13 7.42 44.12
N ALA A 371 12.35 7.86 43.81
CA ALA A 371 12.72 9.27 43.80
C ALA A 371 12.05 10.01 42.63
N ALA A 372 12.06 9.39 41.44
CA ALA A 372 11.39 9.92 40.25
C ALA A 372 9.86 9.96 40.42
N LEU A 373 9.26 8.93 41.03
CA LEU A 373 7.83 8.88 41.37
C LEU A 373 7.43 10.04 42.28
N ALA A 374 8.16 10.25 43.38
CA ALA A 374 7.88 11.34 44.31
C ALA A 374 7.98 12.70 43.63
N HIS A 375 8.97 12.89 42.76
CA HIS A 375 9.14 14.13 41.99
C HIS A 375 7.99 14.32 40.99
N ALA A 376 7.66 13.29 40.22
CA ALA A 376 6.60 13.32 39.21
C ALA A 376 5.22 13.64 39.82
N LEU A 377 4.89 13.03 40.96
CA LEU A 377 3.61 13.27 41.65
C LEU A 377 3.50 14.68 42.25
N SER A 378 4.62 15.32 42.61
CA SER A 378 4.62 16.65 43.24
C SER A 378 4.16 17.78 42.33
N ARG A 379 4.29 17.60 41.00
CA ARG A 379 3.93 18.59 39.98
C ARG A 379 3.15 17.95 38.82
N LEU A 380 2.36 16.91 39.11
CA LEU A 380 1.71 16.11 38.08
C LEU A 380 0.78 16.93 37.18
N ASP A 381 0.15 17.99 37.70
CA ASP A 381 -0.78 18.89 37.00
C ASP A 381 -0.15 19.66 35.83
N GLU A 382 1.17 19.79 35.80
CA GLU A 382 1.92 20.51 34.77
C GLU A 382 2.61 19.58 33.76
N LYS A 383 2.31 18.27 33.78
CA LYS A 383 3.04 17.24 33.03
C LYS A 383 2.14 16.47 32.06
N VAL A 384 2.78 15.64 31.26
CA VAL A 384 2.15 14.65 30.40
C VAL A 384 2.40 13.25 30.96
N ILE A 385 1.33 12.48 31.14
CA ILE A 385 1.38 11.09 31.57
C ILE A 385 1.42 10.18 30.33
N LYS A 386 2.40 9.29 30.26
CA LYS A 386 2.62 8.36 29.15
C LYS A 386 2.76 6.92 29.68
N PRO A 387 2.37 5.90 28.89
CA PRO A 387 2.68 4.52 29.24
C PRO A 387 4.20 4.27 29.12
N ALA A 388 4.78 3.52 30.04
CA ALA A 388 6.17 3.08 29.98
C ALA A 388 6.37 1.88 29.04
N TYR A 389 5.32 1.10 28.78
CA TYR A 389 5.32 -0.08 27.93
C TYR A 389 4.28 0.06 26.80
N PRO A 390 4.50 -0.57 25.63
CA PRO A 390 3.56 -0.52 24.52
C PRO A 390 2.25 -1.26 24.81
N ALA A 391 1.23 -0.99 23.99
CA ALA A 391 -0.01 -1.76 23.97
C ALA A 391 0.28 -3.20 23.60
N SER A 392 0.02 -4.14 24.52
CA SER A 392 0.09 -5.57 24.21
C SER A 392 -1.08 -6.29 24.87
N SER A 393 -1.51 -7.39 24.24
CA SER A 393 -2.61 -8.23 24.75
C SER A 393 -2.30 -8.91 26.08
N TRP A 394 -1.03 -8.88 26.51
CA TRP A 394 -0.51 -9.59 27.69
C TRP A 394 0.26 -8.67 28.66
N GLY A 395 0.33 -7.37 28.39
CA GLY A 395 1.06 -6.38 29.18
C GLY A 395 0.16 -5.39 29.91
N PRO A 396 0.74 -4.45 30.70
CA PRO A 396 -0.02 -3.43 31.43
C PRO A 396 -0.87 -2.57 30.49
N ALA A 397 -1.92 -1.96 31.04
CA ALA A 397 -2.90 -1.19 30.28
C ALA A 397 -2.21 -0.08 29.46
N SER A 398 -2.27 -0.19 28.13
CA SER A 398 -1.86 0.90 27.24
C SER A 398 -2.99 1.91 27.08
N PHE A 399 -2.63 3.17 27.12
CA PHE A 399 -3.52 4.31 27.02
C PHE A 399 -2.85 5.40 26.19
N ALA A 400 -3.66 6.21 25.51
CA ALA A 400 -3.17 7.40 24.83
C ALA A 400 -2.61 8.37 25.87
N ALA A 401 -1.50 9.03 25.53
CA ALA A 401 -0.86 9.95 26.45
C ALA A 401 -1.80 11.08 26.91
N VAL A 402 -1.74 11.41 28.20
CA VAL A 402 -2.69 12.28 28.88
C VAL A 402 -2.01 13.57 29.33
N PRO A 403 -2.34 14.73 28.76
CA PRO A 403 -1.88 16.01 29.28
C PRO A 403 -2.61 16.30 30.59
N ALA A 404 -1.90 16.33 31.71
CA ALA A 404 -2.54 16.48 33.03
C ALA A 404 -3.29 17.82 33.18
N ARG A 405 -2.86 18.86 32.46
CA ARG A 405 -3.52 20.17 32.41
C ARG A 405 -4.97 20.13 31.89
N SER A 406 -5.34 19.12 31.10
CA SER A 406 -6.72 18.98 30.59
C SER A 406 -7.64 18.23 31.56
N LEU A 407 -7.09 17.67 32.64
CA LEU A 407 -7.83 16.87 33.59
C LEU A 407 -8.52 17.73 34.67
N THR A 408 -9.67 17.25 35.14
CA THR A 408 -10.26 17.80 36.37
C THR A 408 -9.43 17.38 37.59
N ARG A 409 -9.54 18.12 38.70
CA ARG A 409 -8.84 17.76 39.95
C ARG A 409 -9.16 16.33 40.43
N SER A 410 -10.39 15.87 40.25
CA SER A 410 -10.79 14.50 40.60
C SER A 410 -10.05 13.47 39.74
N ALA A 411 -10.06 13.67 38.41
CA ALA A 411 -9.37 12.79 37.48
C ALA A 411 -7.85 12.78 37.71
N LEU A 412 -7.26 13.93 38.03
CA LEU A 412 -5.84 14.02 38.38
C LEU A 412 -5.51 13.21 39.65
N GLY A 413 -6.37 13.27 40.67
CA GLY A 413 -6.24 12.47 41.89
C GLY A 413 -6.33 10.96 41.63
N GLU A 414 -7.23 10.55 40.72
CA GLU A 414 -7.31 9.16 40.27
C GLU A 414 -6.03 8.71 39.54
N TRP A 415 -5.47 9.56 38.66
CA TRP A 415 -4.21 9.28 38.00
C TRP A 415 -3.05 9.18 38.99
N ALA A 416 -2.93 10.10 39.93
CA ALA A 416 -1.92 10.03 40.98
C ALA A 416 -2.01 8.73 41.79
N ALA A 417 -3.23 8.28 42.13
CA ALA A 417 -3.45 7.02 42.84
C ALA A 417 -3.12 5.78 41.99
N ARG A 418 -3.37 5.81 40.68
CA ARG A 418 -2.98 4.73 39.74
C ARG A 418 -1.46 4.64 39.62
N ILE A 419 -0.80 5.77 39.36
CA ILE A 419 0.66 5.85 39.25
C ILE A 419 1.32 5.42 40.55
N GLY A 420 0.81 5.84 41.71
CA GLY A 420 1.33 5.43 43.02
C GLY A 420 1.15 3.95 43.34
N ARG A 421 0.21 3.25 42.68
CA ARG A 421 -0.03 1.82 42.86
C ARG A 421 0.88 0.95 41.98
N ASP A 422 1.14 1.39 40.75
CA ASP A 422 1.88 0.63 39.74
C ASP A 422 2.81 1.56 38.95
N GLY A 423 3.81 2.11 39.64
CA GLY A 423 4.70 3.13 39.08
C GLY A 423 5.48 2.66 37.85
N ASP A 424 5.82 1.38 37.78
CA ASP A 424 6.60 0.80 36.68
C ASP A 424 5.92 0.98 35.31
N ALA A 425 4.58 0.99 35.28
CA ALA A 425 3.80 1.12 34.05
C ALA A 425 3.73 2.56 33.50
N TYR A 426 4.20 3.57 34.25
CA TYR A 426 3.99 4.98 33.92
C TYR A 426 5.29 5.76 33.75
N THR A 427 5.27 6.65 32.77
CA THR A 427 6.28 7.69 32.57
C THR A 427 5.60 9.05 32.65
N VAL A 428 6.22 9.99 33.35
CA VAL A 428 5.79 11.38 33.38
C VAL A 428 6.83 12.22 32.66
N GLN A 429 6.40 13.11 31.76
CA GLN A 429 7.28 13.95 30.97
C GLN A 429 6.82 15.41 31.05
N ASP A 430 7.75 16.34 30.95
CA ASP A 430 7.45 17.77 30.82
C ASP A 430 6.52 18.05 29.62
N ASP A 431 5.61 19.00 29.83
CA ASP A 431 4.70 19.49 28.81
C ASP A 431 5.30 20.72 28.11
N LEU A 432 5.48 20.64 26.78
CA LEU A 432 6.10 21.70 25.99
C LEU A 432 5.09 22.27 24.97
N PRO A 433 4.82 23.58 24.99
CA PRO A 433 4.09 24.24 23.92
C PRO A 433 4.86 24.13 22.60
N LEU A 434 4.33 23.36 21.65
CA LEU A 434 4.95 23.08 20.37
C LEU A 434 4.99 24.33 19.47
N SER A 435 6.02 24.48 18.63
CA SER A 435 6.03 25.54 17.61
C SER A 435 4.88 25.37 16.61
N GLN A 436 4.41 26.50 16.06
CA GLN A 436 3.30 26.53 15.12
C GLN A 436 3.75 26.93 13.71
N LEU A 437 3.47 26.04 12.76
CA LEU A 437 3.74 26.18 11.34
C LEU A 437 2.53 26.82 10.62
N PRO A 438 2.73 27.68 9.60
CA PRO A 438 1.65 28.10 8.73
C PRO A 438 1.06 26.92 7.95
N THR A 439 -0.27 26.81 7.94
CA THR A 439 -1.01 25.82 7.15
C THR A 439 -2.08 26.49 6.31
N CYS A 440 -2.48 25.84 5.22
CA CYS A 440 -3.66 26.23 4.46
C CYS A 440 -4.93 25.80 5.19
N GLY A 441 -5.82 26.76 5.48
CA GLY A 441 -7.15 26.51 6.03
C GLY A 441 -8.24 27.22 5.24
N ARG A 442 -9.50 27.02 5.63
CA ARG A 442 -10.65 27.77 5.10
C ARG A 442 -11.38 28.45 6.24
N GLU A 443 -11.63 29.74 6.11
CA GLU A 443 -12.45 30.52 7.03
C GLU A 443 -13.57 31.20 6.23
N HIS A 444 -14.83 30.95 6.61
CA HIS A 444 -16.01 31.44 5.87
C HIS A 444 -15.99 31.14 4.36
N GLY A 445 -15.44 30.00 3.95
CA GLY A 445 -15.33 29.58 2.54
C GLY A 445 -14.17 30.22 1.75
N SER A 446 -13.39 31.12 2.36
CA SER A 446 -12.17 31.70 1.77
C SER A 446 -10.91 31.05 2.36
N PRO A 447 -9.86 30.79 1.55
CA PRO A 447 -8.63 30.20 2.05
C PRO A 447 -7.87 31.23 2.88
N THR A 448 -7.38 30.77 4.02
CA THR A 448 -6.60 31.56 4.99
C THR A 448 -5.36 30.78 5.41
N ILE A 449 -4.36 31.48 5.98
CA ILE A 449 -3.19 30.83 6.55
C ILE A 449 -3.40 30.72 8.06
N VAL A 450 -3.49 29.48 8.56
CA VAL A 450 -3.77 29.18 9.97
C VAL A 450 -2.54 28.55 10.62
N PRO A 451 -2.09 29.02 11.79
CA PRO A 451 -0.98 28.39 12.50
C PRO A 451 -1.42 27.07 13.14
N ARG A 452 -0.60 26.03 13.01
CA ARG A 452 -0.85 24.69 13.59
C ARG A 452 0.39 24.13 14.26
N SER A 453 0.21 23.49 15.41
CA SER A 453 1.32 22.88 16.16
C SER A 453 1.99 21.77 15.34
N ALA A 454 3.32 21.78 15.32
CA ALA A 454 4.12 20.89 14.50
C ALA A 454 5.20 20.16 15.32
N THR A 455 5.55 18.95 14.88
CA THR A 455 6.72 18.18 15.36
C THR A 455 7.52 17.69 14.16
N LEU A 456 8.82 17.53 14.34
CA LEU A 456 9.75 17.12 13.30
C LEU A 456 10.31 15.74 13.60
N ARG A 457 10.04 14.76 12.74
CA ARG A 457 10.73 13.47 12.77
C ARG A 457 11.95 13.51 11.85
N VAL A 458 13.13 13.36 12.43
CA VAL A 458 14.41 13.23 11.69
C VAL A 458 14.87 11.78 11.67
N PHE A 459 15.54 11.38 10.60
CA PHE A 459 16.01 10.01 10.39
C PHE A 459 17.53 9.96 10.31
N ALA A 460 18.13 9.11 11.13
CA ALA A 460 19.50 8.66 10.96
C ALA A 460 19.50 7.29 10.26
N ILE A 461 20.35 7.15 9.26
CA ILE A 461 20.49 5.93 8.47
C ILE A 461 21.94 5.50 8.45
N SER A 462 22.17 4.20 8.50
CA SER A 462 23.50 3.61 8.39
C SER A 462 23.99 3.72 6.96
N ASP A 463 25.25 4.11 6.78
CA ASP A 463 25.91 4.12 5.47
C ASP A 463 27.07 3.12 5.38
N GLY A 464 27.23 2.28 6.40
CA GLY A 464 28.23 1.24 6.51
C GLY A 464 28.34 0.71 7.95
N PRO A 465 29.24 -0.26 8.19
CA PRO A 465 29.47 -0.81 9.52
C PRO A 465 29.79 0.30 10.53
N GLN A 466 29.00 0.39 11.60
CA GLN A 466 29.18 1.37 12.69
C GLN A 466 29.29 2.83 12.21
N SER A 467 28.59 3.18 11.13
CA SER A 467 28.59 4.52 10.54
C SER A 467 27.19 4.95 10.13
N TRP A 468 26.85 6.20 10.40
CA TRP A 468 25.53 6.79 10.19
C TRP A 468 25.61 8.20 9.63
N ARG A 469 24.54 8.59 8.95
CA ARG A 469 24.28 9.96 8.48
C ARG A 469 22.83 10.35 8.78
N VAL A 470 22.59 11.63 8.96
CA VAL A 470 21.21 12.15 9.12
C VAL A 470 20.70 12.56 7.74
N LEU A 471 19.48 12.14 7.39
CA LEU A 471 18.86 12.61 6.15
C LEU A 471 18.61 14.12 6.26
N PRO A 472 19.04 14.95 5.29
CA PRO A 472 18.88 16.42 5.34
C PRO A 472 17.42 16.82 5.04
N GLY A 473 16.57 16.55 6.02
CA GLY A 473 15.12 16.64 5.96
C GLY A 473 14.47 15.82 7.06
N GLY A 474 13.15 15.81 7.05
CA GLY A 474 12.36 15.11 8.05
C GLY A 474 10.89 15.07 7.67
N LEU A 475 10.15 14.21 8.35
CA LEU A 475 8.70 14.19 8.27
C LEU A 475 8.17 15.16 9.33
N THR A 476 7.63 16.30 8.91
CA THR A 476 6.95 17.20 9.84
C THR A 476 5.51 16.74 9.99
N ARG A 477 5.04 16.58 11.23
CA ARG A 477 3.64 16.23 11.54
C ARG A 477 2.92 17.40 12.15
N ILE A 478 1.69 17.63 11.72
CA ILE A 478 0.91 18.82 12.04
C ILE A 478 -0.45 18.43 12.63
N THR A 479 -0.80 19.06 13.75
CA THR A 479 -2.11 18.91 14.40
C THR A 479 -3.25 19.41 13.51
N THR A 480 -4.41 18.74 13.56
CA THR A 480 -5.64 19.21 12.89
C THR A 480 -6.50 20.06 13.83
N ALA A 481 -7.62 20.61 13.33
CA ALA A 481 -8.43 21.60 14.04
C ALA A 481 -9.07 21.12 15.35
N ASN A 482 -9.37 19.83 15.45
CA ASN A 482 -10.13 19.22 16.54
C ASN A 482 -9.31 18.17 17.31
N GLU A 483 -7.99 18.12 17.09
CA GLU A 483 -7.14 17.08 17.64
C GLU A 483 -6.07 17.63 18.59
N ASP A 484 -5.88 16.92 19.70
CA ASP A 484 -4.80 17.17 20.64
C ASP A 484 -3.44 16.71 20.09
N TRP A 485 -2.36 17.15 20.72
CA TRP A 485 -0.98 16.73 20.40
C TRP A 485 -0.80 15.20 20.33
N ALA A 486 -1.67 14.42 20.98
CA ALA A 486 -1.68 12.95 20.91
C ALA A 486 -1.93 12.41 19.49
N SER A 487 -2.62 13.15 18.61
CA SER A 487 -2.82 12.76 17.20
C SER A 487 -1.56 12.87 16.33
N LEU A 488 -0.55 13.63 16.78
CA LEU A 488 0.77 13.71 16.13
C LEU A 488 1.48 12.35 16.11
N GLN A 489 1.04 11.38 16.91
CA GLN A 489 1.61 10.03 16.94
C GLN A 489 0.85 9.02 16.04
N HIS A 490 -0.40 9.27 15.65
CA HIS A 490 -1.29 8.24 15.06
C HIS A 490 -2.04 8.62 13.78
N GLY A 491 -1.74 9.75 13.10
CA GLY A 491 -2.42 10.06 11.83
C GLY A 491 -2.48 11.53 11.40
N ALA A 492 -1.62 12.39 11.95
CA ALA A 492 -1.56 13.81 11.59
C ALA A 492 -1.25 14.07 10.11
N ARG A 493 -1.74 15.20 9.58
CA ARG A 493 -1.30 15.76 8.28
C ARG A 493 0.23 15.90 8.30
N SER A 494 0.88 15.54 7.20
CA SER A 494 2.33 15.63 7.06
C SER A 494 2.75 16.87 6.27
N ALA A 495 3.93 17.40 6.54
CA ALA A 495 4.61 18.40 5.72
C ALA A 495 6.03 17.93 5.40
N ASP A 496 6.56 18.39 4.27
CA ASP A 496 7.99 18.29 4.00
C ASP A 496 8.79 19.22 4.93
N THR A 497 10.04 18.86 5.16
CA THR A 497 10.98 19.68 5.93
C THR A 497 12.14 20.07 5.03
N TRP A 498 12.28 21.36 4.73
CA TRP A 498 13.34 21.90 3.89
C TRP A 498 14.54 22.29 4.74
N VAL A 499 15.62 21.51 4.58
CA VAL A 499 16.92 21.84 5.15
C VAL A 499 17.70 22.64 4.11
N LEU A 500 18.04 23.87 4.46
CA LEU A 500 18.77 24.78 3.59
C LEU A 500 20.27 24.55 3.69
N THR A 501 21.00 25.00 2.66
CA THR A 501 22.47 25.01 2.63
C THR A 501 23.05 26.41 2.80
N HIS A 502 24.36 26.51 3.02
CA HIS A 502 25.06 27.80 3.07
C HIS A 502 25.25 28.42 1.67
N GLY A 503 25.19 27.62 0.60
CA GLY A 503 25.25 28.10 -0.77
C GLY A 503 25.01 26.99 -1.81
N PRO A 504 24.90 27.35 -3.10
CA PRO A 504 24.50 26.43 -4.17
C PRO A 504 25.51 25.31 -4.45
N GLY A 505 26.77 25.45 -4.02
CA GLY A 505 27.82 24.43 -4.16
C GLY A 505 27.70 23.26 -3.19
N ASP A 506 26.92 23.42 -2.11
CA ASP A 506 26.79 22.43 -1.03
C ASP A 506 25.59 21.48 -1.24
N VAL A 507 24.75 21.76 -2.25
CA VAL A 507 23.58 20.94 -2.56
C VAL A 507 24.01 19.67 -3.27
N ASP A 508 23.69 18.53 -2.65
CA ASP A 508 23.90 17.22 -3.28
C ASP A 508 22.97 17.07 -4.50
N ARG A 509 23.55 16.71 -5.65
CA ARG A 509 22.83 16.51 -6.92
C ARG A 509 22.57 15.04 -7.25
N THR A 510 22.85 14.15 -6.30
CA THR A 510 22.59 12.73 -6.43
C THR A 510 21.11 12.50 -6.73
N THR A 511 20.82 11.66 -7.72
CA THR A 511 19.47 11.19 -8.02
C THR A 511 19.31 9.73 -7.62
N LEU A 512 18.06 9.32 -7.35
CA LEU A 512 17.70 7.92 -7.27
C LEU A 512 17.49 7.42 -8.70
N GLN A 513 18.36 6.52 -9.14
CA GLN A 513 18.20 5.81 -10.40
C GLN A 513 18.13 4.32 -10.08
N ALA A 514 17.00 3.89 -9.53
CA ALA A 514 16.74 2.48 -9.32
C ALA A 514 16.26 1.87 -10.64
N GLN A 515 16.92 0.81 -11.11
CA GLN A 515 16.29 -0.14 -12.02
C GLN A 515 15.67 -1.23 -11.15
N PRO A 516 14.33 -1.32 -11.03
CA PRO A 516 13.73 -2.41 -10.28
C PRO A 516 14.17 -3.73 -10.92
N LYS A 517 14.73 -4.63 -10.13
CA LYS A 517 14.82 -6.03 -10.57
C LYS A 517 13.38 -6.55 -10.64
N SER A 518 12.85 -6.76 -11.85
CA SER A 518 11.52 -7.33 -12.07
C SER A 518 11.51 -8.82 -11.72
N ILE A 519 11.68 -9.14 -10.44
CA ILE A 519 11.54 -10.49 -9.91
C ILE A 519 10.08 -10.67 -9.53
N VAL A 520 9.41 -11.62 -10.17
CA VAL A 520 8.01 -11.94 -9.89
C VAL A 520 7.96 -13.00 -8.79
N THR A 521 7.43 -12.62 -7.61
CA THR A 521 7.15 -13.58 -6.53
C THR A 521 5.97 -14.47 -6.90
N ARG A 522 5.86 -15.65 -6.29
CA ARG A 522 4.71 -16.55 -6.54
C ARG A 522 3.36 -15.91 -6.20
N ARG A 523 3.32 -15.11 -5.12
CA ARG A 523 2.13 -14.35 -4.72
C ARG A 523 1.76 -13.28 -5.74
N ALA A 524 2.75 -12.53 -6.24
CA ALA A 524 2.51 -11.53 -7.28
C ALA A 524 2.03 -12.19 -8.57
N ALA A 525 2.63 -13.32 -8.94
CA ALA A 525 2.22 -14.15 -10.07
C ALA A 525 0.76 -14.65 -9.95
N GLU A 526 0.37 -15.15 -8.78
CA GLU A 526 -1.01 -15.57 -8.50
C GLU A 526 -2.00 -14.41 -8.62
N ASN A 527 -1.68 -13.27 -8.03
CA ASN A 527 -2.55 -12.09 -8.09
C ASN A 527 -2.68 -11.52 -9.51
N LEU A 528 -1.61 -11.56 -10.32
CA LEU A 528 -1.67 -11.15 -11.73
C LEU A 528 -2.51 -12.12 -12.58
N TYR A 529 -2.38 -13.42 -12.33
CA TYR A 529 -3.22 -14.44 -12.94
C TYR A 529 -4.70 -14.20 -12.62
N TRP A 530 -5.04 -13.99 -11.35
CA TRP A 530 -6.41 -13.68 -10.93
C TRP A 530 -6.90 -12.33 -11.42
N LEU A 531 -6.06 -11.30 -11.46
CA LEU A 531 -6.38 -10.00 -12.05
C LEU A 531 -6.85 -10.18 -13.49
N GLY A 532 -6.11 -10.94 -14.30
CA GLY A 532 -6.51 -11.25 -15.67
C GLY A 532 -7.86 -11.97 -15.75
N ARG A 533 -8.07 -13.01 -14.92
CA ARG A 533 -9.36 -13.72 -14.88
C ARG A 533 -10.53 -12.83 -14.48
N TYR A 534 -10.37 -12.02 -13.43
CA TYR A 534 -11.43 -11.14 -12.95
C TYR A 534 -11.73 -10.01 -13.95
N THR A 535 -10.72 -9.47 -14.63
CA THR A 535 -10.93 -8.47 -15.69
C THR A 535 -11.76 -9.08 -16.83
N GLU A 536 -11.40 -10.27 -17.32
CA GLU A 536 -12.14 -10.91 -18.40
C GLU A 536 -13.54 -11.38 -17.97
N ARG A 537 -13.69 -11.92 -16.75
CA ARG A 537 -14.99 -12.28 -16.19
C ARG A 537 -15.90 -11.07 -16.08
N CYS A 538 -15.38 -9.95 -15.61
CA CYS A 538 -16.12 -8.70 -15.53
C CYS A 538 -16.63 -8.28 -16.92
N GLU A 539 -15.78 -8.36 -17.96
CA GLU A 539 -16.16 -8.00 -19.32
C GLU A 539 -17.28 -8.91 -19.86
N ASN A 540 -17.15 -10.21 -19.64
CA ASN A 540 -18.14 -11.21 -20.02
C ASN A 540 -19.49 -10.96 -19.32
N THR A 541 -19.47 -10.71 -18.00
CA THR A 541 -20.69 -10.46 -17.21
C THR A 541 -21.38 -9.15 -17.58
N ILE A 542 -20.63 -8.07 -17.84
CA ILE A 542 -21.21 -6.79 -18.29
C ILE A 542 -21.89 -6.98 -19.64
N ARG A 543 -21.22 -7.66 -20.57
CA ARG A 543 -21.74 -7.90 -21.92
C ARG A 543 -22.98 -8.78 -21.90
N LEU A 544 -22.98 -9.84 -21.09
CA LEU A 544 -24.12 -10.72 -20.89
C LEU A 544 -25.32 -9.97 -20.29
N ALA A 545 -25.13 -9.26 -19.17
CA ALA A 545 -26.19 -8.50 -18.53
C ALA A 545 -26.78 -7.45 -19.48
N ARG A 546 -25.94 -6.74 -20.24
CA ARG A 546 -26.40 -5.76 -21.21
C ARG A 546 -27.22 -6.42 -22.33
N LEU A 547 -26.73 -7.52 -22.89
CA LEU A 547 -27.45 -8.27 -23.94
C LEU A 547 -28.81 -8.78 -23.45
N THR A 548 -28.88 -9.26 -22.21
CA THR A 548 -30.14 -9.69 -21.59
C THR A 548 -31.11 -8.52 -21.44
N LEU A 549 -30.66 -7.38 -20.88
CA LEU A 549 -31.51 -6.19 -20.73
C LEU A 549 -31.97 -5.63 -22.08
N GLU A 550 -31.09 -5.59 -23.09
CA GLU A 550 -31.44 -5.17 -24.45
C GLU A 550 -32.53 -6.08 -25.06
N CYS A 551 -32.48 -7.38 -24.80
CA CYS A 551 -33.50 -8.32 -25.29
C CYS A 551 -34.84 -8.18 -24.54
N LEU A 552 -34.81 -7.96 -23.23
CA LEU A 552 -36.02 -7.80 -22.41
C LEU A 552 -36.72 -6.47 -22.65
N HIS A 553 -35.96 -5.41 -22.96
CA HIS A 553 -36.45 -4.06 -23.19
C HIS A 553 -36.76 -3.75 -24.67
N GLY A 554 -36.56 -4.71 -25.57
CA GLY A 554 -36.79 -4.55 -27.00
C GLY A 554 -38.27 -4.39 -27.38
N GLU A 555 -38.55 -3.67 -28.48
CA GLU A 555 -39.91 -3.49 -29.00
C GLU A 555 -40.57 -4.80 -29.48
N VAL A 556 -39.75 -5.78 -29.86
CA VAL A 556 -40.20 -7.09 -30.35
C VAL A 556 -39.96 -8.14 -29.25
N PRO A 557 -40.99 -8.91 -28.85
CA PRO A 557 -40.82 -9.97 -27.86
C PRO A 557 -39.75 -10.98 -28.31
N PRO A 558 -38.71 -11.24 -27.49
CA PRO A 558 -37.68 -12.18 -27.85
C PRO A 558 -38.22 -13.62 -27.84
N PRO A 559 -37.72 -14.49 -28.73
CA PRO A 559 -38.15 -15.88 -28.78
C PRO A 559 -37.77 -16.66 -27.51
N ALA A 560 -38.62 -17.60 -27.11
CA ALA A 560 -38.43 -18.36 -25.87
C ALA A 560 -37.07 -19.10 -25.75
N PRO A 561 -36.51 -19.70 -26.83
CA PRO A 561 -35.15 -20.27 -26.81
C PRO A 561 -34.06 -19.25 -26.45
N LEU A 562 -34.16 -18.02 -26.95
CA LEU A 562 -33.21 -16.94 -26.66
C LEU A 562 -33.28 -16.53 -25.19
N LEU A 563 -34.48 -16.33 -24.65
CA LEU A 563 -34.65 -15.99 -23.22
C LEU A 563 -34.21 -17.11 -22.29
N THR A 564 -34.46 -18.37 -22.66
CA THR A 564 -33.99 -19.53 -21.88
C THR A 564 -32.47 -19.57 -21.85
N TRP A 565 -31.82 -19.37 -23.01
CA TRP A 565 -30.38 -19.32 -23.13
C TRP A 565 -29.73 -18.19 -22.31
N LEU A 566 -30.22 -16.96 -22.44
CA LEU A 566 -29.72 -15.82 -21.68
C LEU A 566 -29.96 -16.00 -20.18
N GLY A 567 -31.15 -16.45 -19.79
CA GLY A 567 -31.50 -16.71 -18.39
C GLY A 567 -30.61 -17.78 -17.74
N ASP A 568 -30.33 -18.87 -18.46
CA ASP A 568 -29.43 -19.93 -17.98
C ASP A 568 -27.99 -19.42 -17.84
N LEU A 569 -27.52 -18.57 -18.76
CA LEU A 569 -26.20 -17.95 -18.67
C LEU A 569 -26.12 -16.97 -17.49
N ASP A 570 -27.13 -16.12 -17.30
CA ASP A 570 -27.20 -15.17 -16.19
C ASP A 570 -27.19 -15.90 -14.84
N ALA A 571 -27.96 -16.98 -14.71
CA ALA A 571 -27.98 -17.82 -13.51
C ALA A 571 -26.62 -18.50 -13.25
N ARG A 572 -25.98 -19.04 -14.29
CA ARG A 572 -24.64 -19.69 -14.17
C ARG A 572 -23.54 -18.71 -13.80
N ASN A 573 -23.65 -17.46 -14.22
CA ASN A 573 -22.72 -16.40 -13.88
C ASN A 573 -23.13 -15.61 -12.63
N ALA A 574 -24.16 -16.09 -11.90
CA ALA A 574 -24.69 -15.53 -10.67
C ALA A 574 -25.18 -14.07 -10.78
N LEU A 575 -25.54 -13.62 -11.99
CA LEU A 575 -26.10 -12.29 -12.21
C LEU A 575 -27.51 -12.13 -11.63
N VAL A 576 -28.21 -13.24 -11.41
CA VAL A 576 -29.50 -13.33 -10.72
C VAL A 576 -29.40 -14.25 -9.51
N PRO A 577 -30.18 -14.01 -8.43
CA PRO A 577 -30.14 -14.84 -7.24
C PRO A 577 -30.64 -16.29 -7.51
N PRO A 578 -30.17 -17.29 -6.74
CA PRO A 578 -30.68 -18.65 -6.84
C PRO A 578 -32.20 -18.68 -6.60
N GLY A 579 -32.94 -19.28 -7.53
CA GLY A 579 -34.41 -19.34 -7.47
C GLY A 579 -35.14 -18.15 -8.11
N ALA A 580 -34.42 -17.23 -8.77
CA ALA A 580 -35.05 -16.25 -9.65
C ALA A 580 -35.97 -16.93 -10.68
N PRO A 581 -37.12 -16.34 -11.03
CA PRO A 581 -38.05 -16.93 -11.97
C PRO A 581 -37.41 -17.01 -13.37
N ALA A 582 -37.76 -18.01 -14.16
CA ALA A 582 -37.16 -18.18 -15.48
C ALA A 582 -37.49 -16.98 -16.40
N ALA A 583 -36.48 -16.49 -17.14
CA ALA A 583 -36.61 -15.30 -18.00
C ALA A 583 -37.72 -15.42 -19.06
N ASN A 584 -38.00 -16.63 -19.55
CA ASN A 584 -39.06 -16.91 -20.51
C ASN A 584 -40.46 -17.00 -19.89
N LEU A 585 -40.58 -17.20 -18.57
CA LEU A 585 -41.86 -17.33 -17.85
C LEU A 585 -42.28 -16.03 -17.19
N ALA A 586 -41.34 -15.30 -16.56
CA ALA A 586 -41.59 -14.01 -15.92
C ALA A 586 -40.50 -12.97 -16.27
N PRO A 587 -40.51 -12.44 -17.51
CA PRO A 587 -39.47 -11.53 -18.00
C PRO A 587 -39.24 -10.29 -17.11
N CYS A 588 -40.32 -9.66 -16.63
CA CYS A 588 -40.22 -8.46 -15.80
C CYS A 588 -39.68 -8.73 -14.39
N GLU A 589 -40.00 -9.88 -13.80
CA GLU A 589 -39.46 -10.26 -12.49
C GLU A 589 -37.99 -10.65 -12.60
N PHE A 590 -37.62 -11.32 -13.70
CA PHE A 590 -36.24 -11.64 -14.02
C PHE A 590 -35.41 -10.38 -14.29
N GLU A 591 -35.93 -9.41 -15.06
CA GLU A 591 -35.28 -8.12 -15.31
C GLU A 591 -34.96 -7.40 -14.00
N ARG A 592 -35.94 -7.32 -13.09
CA ARG A 592 -35.76 -6.71 -11.78
C ARG A 592 -34.69 -7.42 -10.96
N ALA A 593 -34.74 -8.75 -10.93
CA ALA A 593 -33.74 -9.57 -10.22
C ALA A 593 -32.32 -9.38 -10.78
N LEU A 594 -32.19 -9.22 -12.10
CA LEU A 594 -30.93 -8.94 -12.78
C LEU A 594 -30.40 -7.55 -12.41
N VAL A 595 -31.23 -6.51 -12.50
CA VAL A 595 -30.86 -5.12 -12.17
C VAL A 595 -30.44 -5.00 -10.70
N GLU A 596 -31.20 -5.58 -9.77
CA GLU A 596 -30.85 -5.63 -8.34
C GLU A 596 -29.55 -6.42 -8.09
N GLY A 597 -29.29 -7.45 -8.89
CA GLY A 597 -28.10 -8.29 -8.82
C GLY A 597 -26.79 -7.61 -9.24
N LEU A 598 -26.85 -6.58 -10.11
CA LEU A 598 -25.65 -5.96 -10.71
C LEU A 598 -24.65 -5.44 -9.68
N GLY A 599 -25.12 -4.70 -8.67
CA GLY A 599 -24.27 -4.11 -7.62
C GLY A 599 -23.67 -5.15 -6.68
N GLY A 600 -24.47 -6.19 -6.36
CA GLY A 600 -24.17 -7.33 -5.50
C GLY A 600 -23.70 -7.01 -4.08
N GLY A 601 -24.14 -7.80 -3.10
CA GLY A 601 -23.56 -7.79 -1.75
C GLY A 601 -22.13 -8.32 -1.72
N ALA A 602 -21.46 -8.28 -0.55
CA ALA A 602 -20.08 -8.77 -0.43
C ALA A 602 -19.91 -10.29 -0.71
N ALA A 603 -21.01 -11.07 -0.66
CA ALA A 603 -20.99 -12.53 -0.72
C ALA A 603 -21.61 -13.14 -2.00
N THR A 604 -22.18 -12.33 -2.89
CA THR A 604 -22.77 -12.81 -4.16
C THR A 604 -21.91 -12.36 -5.34
N ALA A 605 -21.60 -13.28 -6.25
CA ALA A 605 -20.92 -12.94 -7.49
C ALA A 605 -21.83 -12.04 -8.35
N SER A 606 -21.27 -10.97 -8.91
CA SER A 606 -21.95 -9.95 -9.72
C SER A 606 -20.91 -9.14 -10.49
N VAL A 607 -21.35 -8.18 -11.31
CA VAL A 607 -20.43 -7.20 -11.94
C VAL A 607 -19.69 -6.40 -10.87
N GLY A 608 -20.41 -5.90 -9.87
CA GLY A 608 -19.81 -5.15 -8.75
C GLY A 608 -18.81 -5.99 -7.95
N PHE A 609 -19.11 -7.28 -7.72
CA PHE A 609 -18.15 -8.21 -7.10
C PHE A 609 -16.91 -8.40 -7.96
N CYS A 610 -17.05 -8.59 -9.28
CA CYS A 610 -15.91 -8.78 -10.18
C CYS A 610 -15.01 -7.54 -10.21
N LEU A 611 -15.58 -6.32 -10.28
CA LEU A 611 -14.81 -5.08 -10.21
C LEU A 611 -14.05 -4.92 -8.88
N ARG A 612 -14.70 -5.28 -7.76
CA ARG A 612 -14.01 -5.33 -6.45
C ARG A 612 -12.89 -6.38 -6.44
N ALA A 613 -13.10 -7.55 -7.07
CA ALA A 613 -12.07 -8.59 -7.18
C ALA A 613 -10.88 -8.15 -8.05
N VAL A 614 -11.13 -7.45 -9.16
CA VAL A 614 -10.10 -6.76 -9.97
C VAL A 614 -9.32 -5.79 -9.08
N GLN A 615 -10.01 -4.95 -8.31
CA GLN A 615 -9.39 -3.98 -7.42
C GLN A 615 -8.53 -4.66 -6.34
N LEU A 616 -9.01 -5.73 -5.70
CA LEU A 616 -8.27 -6.47 -4.66
C LEU A 616 -7.03 -7.17 -5.24
N ALA A 617 -7.17 -7.85 -6.38
CA ALA A 617 -6.05 -8.53 -7.04
C ALA A 617 -5.00 -7.51 -7.51
N ALA A 618 -5.44 -6.38 -8.07
CA ALA A 618 -4.57 -5.27 -8.46
C ALA A 618 -3.85 -4.64 -7.25
N PHE A 619 -4.52 -4.56 -6.12
CA PHE A 619 -3.95 -3.98 -4.89
C PHE A 619 -2.82 -4.83 -4.32
N ALA A 620 -2.95 -6.16 -4.38
CA ALA A 620 -1.91 -7.09 -3.94
C ALA A 620 -0.61 -7.00 -4.76
N VAL A 621 -0.64 -6.38 -5.96
CA VAL A 621 0.52 -6.15 -6.83
C VAL A 621 0.68 -4.67 -7.18
N ARG A 622 0.26 -3.78 -6.27
CA ARG A 622 0.20 -2.33 -6.46
C ARG A 622 1.52 -1.70 -6.88
N GLU A 623 2.64 -2.28 -6.45
CA GLU A 623 4.00 -1.88 -6.79
C GLU A 623 4.35 -2.10 -8.27
N ARG A 624 3.64 -3.01 -8.95
CA ARG A 624 3.82 -3.34 -10.38
C ARG A 624 2.90 -2.57 -11.31
N LEU A 625 1.84 -1.97 -10.78
CA LEU A 625 0.89 -1.20 -11.57
C LEU A 625 1.34 0.25 -11.71
N SER A 626 1.19 0.79 -12.92
CA SER A 626 1.29 2.22 -13.11
C SER A 626 0.17 2.90 -12.31
N GLN A 627 0.44 4.13 -11.89
CA GLN A 627 -0.54 4.90 -11.13
C GLN A 627 -1.85 5.11 -11.91
N ALA A 628 -1.73 5.48 -13.19
CA ALA A 628 -2.88 5.66 -14.07
C ALA A 628 -3.74 4.39 -14.15
N HIS A 629 -3.09 3.22 -14.23
CA HIS A 629 -3.78 1.93 -14.27
C HIS A 629 -4.51 1.64 -12.94
N TRP A 630 -3.86 1.87 -11.79
CA TRP A 630 -4.51 1.73 -10.48
C TRP A 630 -5.74 2.64 -10.33
N ASN A 631 -5.63 3.92 -10.71
CA ASN A 631 -6.72 4.88 -10.60
C ASN A 631 -7.92 4.47 -11.48
N MET A 632 -7.67 4.01 -12.70
CA MET A 632 -8.73 3.50 -13.58
C MET A 632 -9.49 2.35 -12.92
N ILE A 633 -8.78 1.41 -12.28
CA ILE A 633 -9.41 0.27 -11.58
C ILE A 633 -10.26 0.73 -10.40
N VAL A 634 -9.69 1.59 -9.52
CA VAL A 634 -10.40 2.08 -8.33
C VAL A 634 -11.63 2.89 -8.73
N GLN A 635 -11.48 3.82 -9.69
CA GLN A 635 -12.57 4.64 -10.18
C GLN A 635 -13.69 3.76 -10.78
N ALA A 636 -13.34 2.79 -11.62
CA ALA A 636 -14.34 1.90 -12.23
C ALA A 636 -15.15 1.13 -11.17
N SER A 637 -14.48 0.61 -10.13
CA SER A 637 -15.12 -0.09 -9.03
C SER A 637 -16.04 0.82 -8.21
N GLN A 638 -15.54 1.99 -7.79
CA GLN A 638 -16.29 2.93 -6.94
C GLN A 638 -17.48 3.55 -7.69
N GLU A 639 -17.25 4.04 -8.91
CA GLU A 639 -18.28 4.67 -9.73
C GLU A 639 -19.40 3.68 -10.08
N PHE A 640 -19.06 2.43 -10.39
CA PHE A 640 -20.05 1.39 -10.63
C PHE A 640 -20.91 1.12 -9.40
N VAL A 641 -20.29 0.88 -8.23
CA VAL A 641 -21.04 0.62 -6.98
C VAL A 641 -21.96 1.79 -6.64
N GLN A 642 -21.47 3.02 -6.76
CA GLN A 642 -22.25 4.20 -6.46
C GLN A 642 -23.43 4.38 -7.42
N ARG A 643 -23.19 4.31 -8.74
CA ARG A 643 -24.26 4.47 -9.74
C ARG A 643 -25.26 3.31 -9.74
N SER A 644 -24.82 2.09 -9.47
CA SER A 644 -25.73 0.96 -9.30
C SER A 644 -26.64 1.16 -8.08
N ALA A 645 -26.12 1.67 -6.96
CA ALA A 645 -26.94 1.96 -5.78
C ALA A 645 -27.98 3.06 -6.06
N GLU A 646 -27.63 4.06 -6.88
CA GLU A 646 -28.53 5.13 -7.32
C GLU A 646 -29.60 4.66 -8.32
N ALA A 647 -29.31 3.62 -9.12
CA ALA A 647 -30.22 3.07 -10.13
C ALA A 647 -31.30 2.13 -9.56
N ILE A 648 -31.04 1.44 -8.44
CA ILE A 648 -31.95 0.45 -7.83
C ILE A 648 -33.32 1.03 -7.40
N PRO A 649 -33.44 2.26 -6.85
CA PRO A 649 -34.73 2.83 -6.45
C PRO A 649 -35.60 3.36 -7.61
N ALA A 650 -35.10 3.36 -8.86
CA ALA A 650 -35.60 4.22 -9.94
C ALA A 650 -36.74 3.62 -10.79
N GLY A 651 -37.86 3.20 -10.19
CA GLY A 651 -39.16 2.99 -10.86
C GLY A 651 -39.13 2.39 -12.29
N ASP A 652 -39.95 2.91 -13.21
CA ASP A 652 -40.12 2.41 -14.58
C ASP A 652 -38.86 2.55 -15.50
N HIS A 653 -37.80 3.23 -15.05
CA HIS A 653 -36.58 3.48 -15.85
C HIS A 653 -35.37 2.65 -15.42
N ALA A 654 -35.51 1.77 -14.42
CA ALA A 654 -34.42 1.03 -13.81
C ALA A 654 -33.55 0.23 -14.81
N ALA A 655 -34.16 -0.38 -15.84
CA ALA A 655 -33.43 -1.12 -16.87
C ALA A 655 -32.55 -0.22 -17.76
N SER A 656 -33.07 0.96 -18.16
CA SER A 656 -32.33 1.95 -18.95
C SER A 656 -31.19 2.58 -18.16
N ASP A 657 -31.42 2.86 -16.87
CA ASP A 657 -30.40 3.30 -15.94
C ASP A 657 -29.29 2.25 -15.79
N ALA A 658 -29.65 0.98 -15.58
CA ALA A 658 -28.72 -0.13 -15.48
C ALA A 658 -27.87 -0.30 -16.74
N MET A 659 -28.47 -0.22 -17.94
CA MET A 659 -27.73 -0.27 -19.20
C MET A 659 -26.69 0.84 -19.31
N ARG A 660 -27.02 2.09 -18.92
CA ARG A 660 -26.07 3.21 -18.91
C ARG A 660 -24.92 2.97 -17.93
N VAL A 661 -25.20 2.40 -16.76
CA VAL A 661 -24.16 2.04 -15.79
C VAL A 661 -23.23 0.97 -16.37
N LEU A 662 -23.78 -0.05 -17.02
CA LEU A 662 -23.03 -1.11 -17.69
C LEU A 662 -22.18 -0.58 -18.86
N ASP A 663 -22.67 0.38 -19.65
CA ASP A 663 -21.92 1.00 -20.74
C ASP A 663 -20.72 1.82 -20.23
N SER A 664 -20.93 2.57 -19.15
CA SER A 664 -19.85 3.30 -18.47
C SER A 664 -18.78 2.33 -17.96
N ALA A 665 -19.19 1.24 -17.30
CA ALA A 665 -18.28 0.22 -16.79
C ALA A 665 -17.55 -0.51 -17.93
N SER A 666 -18.23 -0.83 -19.03
CA SER A 666 -17.63 -1.46 -20.21
C SER A 666 -16.53 -0.57 -20.80
N THR A 667 -16.77 0.74 -20.88
CA THR A 667 -15.80 1.71 -21.40
C THR A 667 -14.56 1.79 -20.51
N GLN A 668 -14.75 1.86 -19.19
CA GLN A 668 -13.66 1.89 -18.23
C GLN A 668 -12.86 0.58 -18.21
N LEU A 669 -13.55 -0.56 -18.29
CA LEU A 669 -12.91 -1.88 -18.31
C LEU A 669 -12.09 -2.10 -19.60
N ALA A 670 -12.56 -1.59 -20.75
CA ALA A 670 -11.78 -1.60 -21.98
C ALA A 670 -10.48 -0.78 -21.83
N ALA A 671 -10.53 0.37 -21.17
CA ALA A 671 -9.34 1.17 -20.87
C ALA A 671 -8.36 0.43 -19.92
N ILE A 672 -8.88 -0.25 -18.89
CA ILE A 672 -8.09 -1.09 -17.99
C ILE A 672 -7.42 -2.22 -18.77
N ALA A 673 -8.17 -2.96 -19.59
CA ALA A 673 -7.65 -4.08 -20.39
C ALA A 673 -6.61 -3.62 -21.45
N SER A 674 -6.76 -2.42 -22.01
CA SER A 674 -5.76 -1.81 -22.89
C SER A 674 -4.48 -1.49 -22.13
N ALA A 675 -4.59 -0.84 -20.96
CA ALA A 675 -3.45 -0.53 -20.12
C ALA A 675 -2.69 -1.79 -19.65
N GLN A 676 -3.43 -2.89 -19.40
CA GLN A 676 -2.84 -4.20 -19.12
C GLN A 676 -2.00 -4.75 -20.29
N ASN A 677 -2.47 -4.55 -21.52
CA ASN A 677 -1.79 -5.01 -22.73
C ASN A 677 -0.59 -4.12 -23.11
N ASP A 678 -0.68 -2.82 -22.84
CA ASP A 678 0.36 -1.83 -23.17
C ASP A 678 1.52 -1.78 -22.17
N HIS A 679 1.53 -2.66 -21.16
CA HIS A 679 2.63 -2.77 -20.21
C HIS A 679 3.97 -3.03 -20.92
N THR A 680 4.95 -2.18 -20.61
CA THR A 680 6.24 -2.10 -21.31
C THR A 680 7.14 -3.30 -21.04
N GLU A 681 6.97 -3.98 -19.90
CA GLU A 681 7.77 -5.15 -19.50
C GLU A 681 6.97 -6.45 -19.71
N ARG A 682 7.33 -7.24 -20.73
CA ARG A 682 6.74 -8.56 -21.02
C ARG A 682 7.40 -9.66 -20.20
N ASP A 683 7.34 -9.54 -18.88
CA ASP A 683 7.83 -10.56 -17.95
C ASP A 683 6.79 -11.66 -17.67
N ASP A 684 7.19 -12.62 -16.83
CA ASP A 684 6.37 -13.79 -16.50
C ASP A 684 5.05 -13.42 -15.80
N GLY A 685 5.02 -12.31 -15.07
CA GLY A 685 3.79 -11.82 -14.46
C GLY A 685 2.80 -11.30 -15.50
N TRP A 686 3.28 -10.60 -16.53
CA TRP A 686 2.45 -10.20 -17.67
C TRP A 686 1.87 -11.41 -18.42
N ARG A 687 2.70 -12.45 -18.63
CA ARG A 687 2.25 -13.70 -19.27
C ARG A 687 1.14 -14.39 -18.48
N LEU A 688 1.28 -14.47 -17.15
CA LEU A 688 0.27 -15.07 -16.28
C LEU A 688 -1.05 -14.29 -16.28
N LEU A 689 -0.99 -12.96 -16.33
CA LEU A 689 -2.18 -12.12 -16.53
C LEU A 689 -2.88 -12.47 -17.85
N GLY A 690 -2.11 -12.58 -18.94
CA GLY A 690 -2.63 -13.01 -20.25
C GLY A 690 -3.27 -14.41 -20.22
N ILE A 691 -2.59 -15.39 -19.61
CA ILE A 691 -3.11 -16.77 -19.43
C ILE A 691 -4.44 -16.75 -18.67
N GLY A 692 -4.53 -15.97 -17.59
CA GLY A 692 -5.78 -15.82 -16.83
C GLY A 692 -6.93 -15.33 -17.72
N ARG A 693 -6.70 -14.26 -18.51
CA ARG A 693 -7.70 -13.73 -19.45
C ARG A 693 -8.13 -14.78 -20.49
N TYR A 694 -7.18 -15.43 -21.15
CA TYR A 694 -7.50 -16.40 -22.20
C TYR A 694 -8.25 -17.62 -21.67
N LEU A 695 -7.92 -18.11 -20.47
CA LEU A 695 -8.65 -19.21 -19.83
C LEU A 695 -10.10 -18.83 -19.54
N GLU A 696 -10.31 -17.66 -18.95
CA GLU A 696 -11.66 -17.18 -18.62
C GLU A 696 -12.50 -16.96 -19.88
N ARG A 697 -11.90 -16.36 -20.92
CA ARG A 697 -12.54 -16.14 -22.22
C ARG A 697 -12.91 -17.46 -22.90
N LEU A 698 -11.97 -18.41 -22.98
CA LEU A 698 -12.20 -19.71 -23.60
C LEU A 698 -13.33 -20.47 -22.91
N GLY A 699 -13.33 -20.49 -21.58
CA GLY A 699 -14.36 -21.17 -20.79
C GLY A 699 -15.74 -20.56 -20.96
N PHE A 700 -15.84 -19.22 -20.86
CA PHE A 700 -17.11 -18.51 -20.99
C PHE A 700 -17.72 -18.65 -22.39
N LEU A 701 -16.93 -18.44 -23.45
CA LEU A 701 -17.41 -18.50 -24.83
C LEU A 701 -17.76 -19.93 -25.28
N ALA A 702 -16.97 -20.93 -24.87
CA ALA A 702 -17.30 -22.33 -25.14
C ALA A 702 -18.60 -22.75 -24.43
N ALA A 703 -18.76 -22.38 -23.15
CA ALA A 703 -20.00 -22.64 -22.41
C ALA A 703 -21.21 -21.93 -23.03
N SER A 704 -21.04 -20.69 -23.50
CA SER A 704 -22.10 -19.93 -24.15
C SER A 704 -22.60 -20.61 -25.43
N LEU A 705 -21.69 -21.17 -26.24
CA LEU A 705 -22.03 -21.98 -27.41
C LEU A 705 -22.74 -23.27 -27.01
N VAL A 706 -22.25 -24.03 -26.02
CA VAL A 706 -22.91 -25.24 -25.51
C VAL A 706 -24.38 -24.97 -25.21
N HIS A 707 -24.66 -23.97 -24.36
CA HIS A 707 -26.04 -23.61 -23.99
C HIS A 707 -26.84 -23.08 -25.18
N GLY A 708 -26.21 -22.37 -26.11
CA GLY A 708 -26.87 -21.86 -27.32
C GLY A 708 -27.38 -22.97 -28.24
N PHE A 709 -26.62 -24.06 -28.37
CA PHE A 709 -27.01 -25.25 -29.13
C PHE A 709 -28.02 -26.12 -28.37
N GLU A 710 -27.86 -26.30 -27.05
CA GLU A 710 -28.79 -27.09 -26.21
C GLU A 710 -30.19 -26.50 -26.14
N THR A 711 -30.29 -25.18 -25.99
CA THR A 711 -31.57 -24.44 -25.94
C THR A 711 -32.19 -24.24 -27.32
N GLY A 712 -31.41 -24.42 -28.39
CA GLY A 712 -31.82 -24.12 -29.76
C GLY A 712 -31.82 -22.63 -30.12
N SER A 713 -31.27 -21.75 -29.28
CA SER A 713 -31.10 -20.31 -29.53
C SER A 713 -30.42 -20.03 -30.88
N VAL A 714 -29.39 -20.81 -31.24
CA VAL A 714 -28.62 -20.65 -32.49
C VAL A 714 -29.39 -20.97 -33.77
N ARG A 715 -30.64 -21.47 -33.66
CA ARG A 715 -31.52 -21.78 -34.80
C ARG A 715 -32.44 -20.61 -35.16
N ASP A 716 -32.48 -19.58 -34.34
CA ASP A 716 -33.27 -18.37 -34.54
C ASP A 716 -32.36 -17.17 -34.90
N ALA A 717 -32.85 -16.27 -35.75
CA ALA A 717 -32.10 -15.10 -36.21
C ALA A 717 -31.72 -14.14 -35.06
N GLY A 718 -32.61 -13.98 -34.06
CA GLY A 718 -32.34 -13.19 -32.86
C GLY A 718 -31.29 -13.85 -31.98
N GLY A 719 -31.34 -15.17 -31.82
CA GLY A 719 -30.34 -15.93 -31.07
C GLY A 719 -28.96 -15.92 -31.72
N LEU A 720 -28.89 -16.03 -33.06
CA LEU A 720 -27.64 -15.86 -33.81
C LEU A 720 -27.04 -14.47 -33.62
N LYS A 721 -27.85 -13.41 -33.71
CA LYS A 721 -27.40 -12.03 -33.49
C LYS A 721 -26.89 -11.83 -32.06
N ALA A 722 -27.61 -12.36 -31.06
CA ALA A 722 -27.22 -12.30 -29.67
C ALA A 722 -25.89 -13.06 -29.42
N MET A 723 -25.71 -14.22 -30.06
CA MET A 723 -24.46 -14.98 -29.99
C MET A 723 -23.27 -14.21 -30.58
N LEU A 724 -23.46 -13.57 -31.75
CA LEU A 724 -22.45 -12.71 -32.37
C LEU A 724 -22.12 -11.48 -31.50
N ALA A 725 -23.11 -10.88 -30.84
CA ALA A 725 -22.91 -9.76 -29.92
C ALA A 725 -22.08 -10.17 -28.69
N LEU A 726 -22.33 -11.36 -28.13
CA LEU A 726 -21.56 -11.89 -27.00
C LEU A 726 -20.08 -12.14 -27.36
N PHE A 727 -19.80 -12.57 -28.60
CA PHE A 727 -18.44 -12.74 -29.14
C PHE A 727 -17.82 -11.45 -29.70
N ASP A 728 -18.48 -10.30 -29.59
CA ASP A 728 -18.04 -9.03 -30.19
C ASP A 728 -17.84 -9.06 -31.71
N SER A 729 -18.55 -9.96 -32.38
CA SER A 729 -18.41 -10.25 -33.81
C SER A 729 -19.66 -9.83 -34.60
N ALA A 730 -20.54 -9.03 -34.01
CA ALA A 730 -21.79 -8.58 -34.63
C ALA A 730 -21.57 -7.79 -35.93
N ALA A 731 -20.47 -7.05 -36.04
CA ALA A 731 -20.12 -6.31 -37.25
C ALA A 731 -19.50 -7.19 -38.35
N SER A 732 -19.02 -8.40 -38.04
CA SER A 732 -18.25 -9.22 -38.97
C SER A 732 -19.12 -10.04 -39.93
N LEU A 733 -20.40 -10.27 -39.60
CA LEU A 733 -21.35 -11.00 -40.45
C LEU A 733 -22.26 -10.02 -41.21
N HIS A 734 -21.75 -9.40 -42.29
CA HIS A 734 -22.47 -8.37 -43.03
C HIS A 734 -23.67 -8.84 -43.88
N ALA A 735 -23.83 -10.15 -44.10
CA ALA A 735 -25.02 -10.72 -44.76
C ALA A 735 -25.26 -12.17 -44.33
N PRO A 736 -26.51 -12.60 -44.08
CA PRO A 736 -26.81 -14.01 -43.86
C PRO A 736 -26.44 -14.82 -45.11
N PRO A 737 -25.74 -15.95 -44.96
CA PRO A 737 -25.29 -16.74 -46.11
C PRO A 737 -26.51 -17.27 -46.89
N PRO A 738 -26.52 -17.19 -48.23
CA PRO A 738 -27.59 -17.78 -49.02
C PRO A 738 -27.63 -19.31 -48.79
N ASN A 739 -28.85 -19.87 -48.76
CA ASN A 739 -29.16 -21.31 -48.65
C ASN A 739 -29.10 -21.96 -47.24
N GLY A 740 -29.44 -21.24 -46.16
CA GLY A 740 -29.70 -21.86 -44.84
C GLY A 740 -28.45 -22.43 -44.14
N ARG A 741 -27.25 -21.93 -44.48
CA ARG A 741 -25.96 -22.31 -43.87
C ARG A 741 -25.54 -21.37 -42.73
N GLU A 742 -26.50 -20.89 -41.96
CA GLU A 742 -26.27 -19.88 -40.91
C GLU A 742 -25.36 -20.43 -39.79
N VAL A 743 -25.59 -21.67 -39.38
CA VAL A 743 -24.76 -22.35 -38.36
C VAL A 743 -23.31 -22.56 -38.85
N ALA A 744 -23.11 -22.89 -40.12
CA ALA A 744 -21.76 -23.10 -40.66
C ALA A 744 -20.96 -21.79 -40.70
N ALA A 745 -21.59 -20.68 -41.09
CA ALA A 745 -20.94 -19.36 -41.08
C ALA A 745 -20.66 -18.88 -39.64
N LEU A 746 -21.57 -19.17 -38.70
CA LEU A 746 -21.36 -18.89 -37.28
C LEU A 746 -20.14 -19.65 -36.73
N LEU A 747 -20.04 -20.96 -37.01
CA LEU A 747 -18.92 -21.77 -36.53
C LEU A 747 -17.60 -21.39 -37.18
N ASP A 748 -17.62 -21.04 -38.47
CA ASP A 748 -16.43 -20.52 -39.14
C ASP A 748 -15.91 -19.27 -38.44
N LEU A 749 -16.78 -18.29 -38.16
CA LEU A 749 -16.42 -17.02 -37.54
C LEU A 749 -16.07 -17.12 -36.04
N LEU A 750 -16.83 -17.90 -35.27
CA LEU A 750 -16.73 -17.95 -33.80
C LEU A 750 -15.80 -19.05 -33.28
N VAL A 751 -15.58 -20.10 -34.07
CA VAL A 751 -14.75 -21.25 -33.64
C VAL A 751 -13.44 -21.30 -34.42
N LEU A 752 -13.47 -21.18 -35.75
CA LEU A 752 -12.33 -21.50 -36.61
C LEU A 752 -11.54 -20.29 -37.14
N ASP A 753 -12.12 -19.09 -37.10
CA ASP A 753 -11.53 -17.88 -37.67
C ASP A 753 -10.14 -17.60 -37.07
N ARG A 754 -9.17 -17.27 -37.94
CA ARG A 754 -7.78 -17.03 -37.57
C ARG A 754 -7.50 -15.58 -37.19
N GLU A 755 -8.32 -14.66 -37.67
CA GLU A 755 -8.16 -13.21 -37.54
C GLU A 755 -9.03 -12.66 -36.40
N ASN A 756 -10.15 -13.31 -36.08
CA ASN A 756 -11.05 -12.91 -35.00
C ASN A 756 -10.41 -13.16 -33.62
N PRO A 757 -10.11 -12.12 -32.82
CA PRO A 757 -9.47 -12.28 -31.50
C PRO A 757 -10.32 -12.99 -30.46
N ARG A 758 -11.62 -13.16 -30.72
CA ARG A 758 -12.57 -13.88 -29.86
C ARG A 758 -12.97 -15.25 -30.40
N SER A 759 -12.43 -15.69 -31.54
CA SER A 759 -12.66 -17.07 -31.97
C SER A 759 -11.99 -18.05 -31.00
N LEU A 760 -12.61 -19.22 -30.80
CA LEU A 760 -12.03 -20.24 -29.93
C LEU A 760 -10.63 -20.65 -30.38
N ARG A 761 -10.39 -20.68 -31.71
CA ARG A 761 -9.08 -20.99 -32.30
C ARG A 761 -8.04 -19.98 -31.87
N ARG A 762 -8.30 -18.68 -32.05
CA ARG A 762 -7.33 -17.63 -31.76
C ARG A 762 -7.01 -17.55 -30.27
N ILE A 763 -8.02 -17.77 -29.43
CA ILE A 763 -7.87 -17.84 -27.97
C ILE A 763 -6.99 -19.02 -27.57
N ALA A 764 -7.26 -20.22 -28.10
CA ALA A 764 -6.47 -21.41 -27.81
C ALA A 764 -5.00 -21.24 -28.26
N GLN A 765 -4.77 -20.67 -29.45
CA GLN A 765 -3.42 -20.38 -29.94
C GLN A 765 -2.68 -19.35 -29.06
N ALA A 766 -3.35 -18.27 -28.65
CA ALA A 766 -2.77 -17.26 -27.77
C ALA A 766 -2.44 -17.83 -26.38
N LEU A 767 -3.33 -18.66 -25.82
CA LEU A 767 -3.12 -19.37 -24.57
C LEU A 767 -1.90 -20.31 -24.65
N ALA A 768 -1.80 -21.11 -25.71
CA ALA A 768 -0.67 -22.00 -25.94
C ALA A 768 0.65 -21.21 -26.05
N GLN A 769 0.66 -20.10 -26.80
CA GLN A 769 1.83 -19.23 -26.93
C GLN A 769 2.29 -18.68 -25.57
N CYS A 770 1.37 -18.13 -24.76
CA CYS A 770 1.74 -17.60 -23.45
C CYS A 770 2.29 -18.69 -22.51
N LEU A 771 1.75 -19.91 -22.56
CA LEU A 771 2.21 -21.05 -21.76
C LEU A 771 3.60 -21.54 -22.17
N ASP A 772 3.91 -21.53 -23.47
CA ASP A 772 5.25 -21.89 -23.96
C ASP A 772 6.29 -20.82 -23.63
N GLU A 773 5.95 -19.54 -23.79
CA GLU A 773 6.84 -18.44 -23.43
C GLU A 773 7.14 -18.43 -21.92
N LEU A 774 6.15 -18.76 -21.08
CA LEU A 774 6.33 -18.88 -19.63
C LEU A 774 7.30 -20.03 -19.25
N ALA A 775 7.30 -21.13 -20.02
CA ALA A 775 8.20 -22.27 -19.79
C ALA A 775 9.61 -22.04 -20.34
N SER A 776 9.78 -21.12 -21.30
CA SER A 776 11.02 -20.90 -22.05
C SER A 776 12.11 -20.11 -21.29
N GLY A 777 12.02 -20.00 -19.96
CA GLY A 777 13.12 -19.53 -19.10
C GLY A 777 14.39 -20.40 -19.16
N GLY A 778 14.38 -21.50 -19.92
CA GLY A 778 15.56 -22.26 -20.36
C GLY A 778 15.34 -22.83 -21.78
N PRO A 779 16.41 -23.06 -22.57
CA PRO A 779 16.27 -23.36 -24.00
C PRO A 779 15.70 -24.76 -24.28
N GLY A 780 14.62 -24.83 -25.09
CA GLY A 780 14.31 -25.96 -25.97
C GLY A 780 13.32 -27.04 -25.50
N LYS A 781 12.54 -26.84 -24.43
CA LYS A 781 11.47 -27.79 -24.04
C LYS A 781 10.10 -27.10 -24.03
N ALA A 782 9.19 -27.55 -24.92
CA ALA A 782 7.79 -27.13 -24.91
C ALA A 782 7.15 -27.43 -23.55
N SER A 783 6.26 -26.54 -23.10
CA SER A 783 5.61 -26.70 -21.80
C SER A 783 4.70 -27.92 -21.81
N PRO A 784 4.75 -28.82 -20.80
CA PRO A 784 3.77 -29.90 -20.68
C PRO A 784 2.33 -29.37 -20.45
N LEU A 785 2.17 -28.08 -20.13
CA LEU A 785 0.88 -27.42 -20.06
C LEU A 785 0.27 -27.18 -21.44
N VAL A 786 1.08 -26.90 -22.46
CA VAL A 786 0.57 -26.63 -23.82
C VAL A 786 -0.14 -27.83 -24.41
N LEU A 787 0.31 -29.05 -24.09
CA LEU A 787 -0.34 -30.30 -24.52
C LEU A 787 -1.79 -30.48 -24.03
N GLN A 788 -2.25 -29.65 -23.08
CA GLN A 788 -3.61 -29.68 -22.57
C GLN A 788 -4.52 -28.63 -23.21
N VAL A 789 -3.94 -27.68 -23.95
CA VAL A 789 -4.72 -26.76 -24.77
C VAL A 789 -5.23 -27.54 -25.98
N PRO A 790 -6.54 -27.52 -26.29
CA PRO A 790 -7.04 -28.19 -27.48
C PRO A 790 -6.40 -27.61 -28.73
N ASP A 791 -5.81 -28.47 -29.56
CA ASP A 791 -5.04 -28.06 -30.74
C ASP A 791 -5.98 -27.66 -31.90
N PRO A 792 -6.01 -26.37 -32.27
CA PRO A 792 -6.92 -25.89 -33.31
C PRO A 792 -6.58 -26.36 -34.72
N ASP A 793 -5.38 -26.89 -34.96
CA ASP A 793 -5.00 -27.40 -36.28
C ASP A 793 -5.76 -28.67 -36.68
N HIS A 794 -6.39 -29.35 -35.70
CA HIS A 794 -7.24 -30.52 -35.95
C HIS A 794 -8.73 -30.18 -36.12
N TRP A 795 -9.13 -28.92 -36.01
CA TRP A 795 -10.55 -28.54 -36.10
C TRP A 795 -10.97 -28.33 -37.56
N ASP A 796 -11.98 -29.09 -38.00
CA ASP A 796 -12.50 -29.05 -39.37
C ASP A 796 -13.97 -28.62 -39.40
N LEU A 797 -14.29 -27.61 -40.22
CA LEU A 797 -15.64 -27.05 -40.31
C LEU A 797 -16.69 -28.06 -40.76
N ALA A 798 -16.35 -28.90 -41.75
CA ALA A 798 -17.30 -29.88 -42.27
C ALA A 798 -17.66 -30.91 -41.21
N GLN A 799 -16.68 -31.34 -40.42
CA GLN A 799 -16.90 -32.24 -39.28
C GLN A 799 -17.72 -31.59 -38.15
N LEU A 800 -17.47 -30.33 -37.82
CA LEU A 800 -18.22 -29.63 -36.78
C LEU A 800 -19.69 -29.36 -37.18
N CYS A 801 -19.95 -29.22 -38.48
CA CYS A 801 -21.30 -29.05 -39.00
C CYS A 801 -22.10 -30.37 -39.12
N THR A 802 -21.48 -31.54 -38.93
CA THR A 802 -22.22 -32.81 -39.04
C THR A 802 -23.27 -32.94 -37.93
N VAL A 803 -24.49 -33.33 -38.32
CA VAL A 803 -25.59 -33.60 -37.40
C VAL A 803 -25.86 -35.10 -37.32
N ASN A 804 -26.17 -35.59 -36.13
CA ASN A 804 -26.61 -36.97 -35.92
C ASN A 804 -28.09 -37.16 -36.32
N ALA A 805 -28.62 -38.38 -36.16
CA ALA A 805 -30.01 -38.70 -36.51
C ALA A 805 -31.07 -37.90 -35.72
N ALA A 806 -30.69 -37.35 -34.56
CA ALA A 806 -31.54 -36.48 -33.74
C ALA A 806 -31.36 -34.97 -34.06
N GLY A 807 -30.46 -34.62 -34.99
CA GLY A 807 -30.17 -33.24 -35.35
C GLY A 807 -29.22 -32.52 -34.39
N HIS A 808 -28.41 -33.26 -33.61
CA HIS A 808 -27.40 -32.69 -32.70
C HIS A 808 -26.00 -32.69 -33.31
N HIS A 809 -25.19 -31.71 -32.94
CA HIS A 809 -23.82 -31.52 -33.42
C HIS A 809 -22.80 -32.18 -32.47
N ASP A 810 -22.79 -33.51 -32.39
CA ASP A 810 -22.01 -34.25 -31.37
C ASP A 810 -20.51 -33.87 -31.36
N ARG A 811 -19.88 -33.77 -32.54
CA ARG A 811 -18.46 -33.38 -32.65
C ARG A 811 -18.16 -31.97 -32.16
N LEU A 812 -19.09 -31.04 -32.36
CA LEU A 812 -18.97 -29.68 -31.84
C LEU A 812 -19.10 -29.68 -30.32
N MET A 813 -20.10 -30.39 -29.79
CA MET A 813 -20.30 -30.48 -28.34
C MET A 813 -19.09 -31.12 -27.65
N ASP A 814 -18.50 -32.16 -28.24
CA ASP A 814 -17.26 -32.77 -27.76
C ASP A 814 -16.10 -31.76 -27.73
N LEU A 815 -15.91 -30.98 -28.80
CA LEU A 815 -14.87 -29.95 -28.85
C LEU A 815 -15.09 -28.87 -27.78
N LEU A 816 -16.31 -28.36 -27.64
CA LEU A 816 -16.63 -27.32 -26.65
C LEU A 816 -16.44 -27.85 -25.23
N GLN A 817 -16.83 -29.09 -24.96
CA GLN A 817 -16.62 -29.75 -23.68
C GLN A 817 -15.13 -30.00 -23.41
N GLN A 818 -14.33 -30.33 -24.43
CA GLN A 818 -12.87 -30.40 -24.33
C GLN A 818 -12.27 -29.05 -23.96
N CYS A 819 -12.68 -27.95 -24.59
CA CYS A 819 -12.26 -26.59 -24.24
C CYS A 819 -12.58 -26.25 -22.77
N MET A 820 -13.80 -26.51 -22.31
CA MET A 820 -14.20 -26.27 -20.92
C MET A 820 -13.41 -27.14 -19.93
N SER A 821 -13.17 -28.40 -20.28
CA SER A 821 -12.40 -29.34 -19.44
C SER A 821 -10.92 -28.95 -19.38
N ALA A 822 -10.36 -28.49 -20.50
CA ALA A 822 -9.00 -27.97 -20.58
C ALA A 822 -8.82 -26.74 -19.69
N VAL A 823 -9.79 -25.81 -19.68
CA VAL A 823 -9.74 -24.62 -18.81
C VAL A 823 -9.64 -25.01 -17.33
N ARG A 824 -10.46 -25.96 -16.87
CA ARG A 824 -10.40 -26.47 -15.48
C ARG A 824 -9.06 -27.15 -15.20
N ALA A 825 -8.64 -28.08 -16.04
CA ALA A 825 -7.39 -28.83 -15.85
C ALA A 825 -6.14 -27.94 -15.86
N LEU A 826 -6.09 -26.94 -16.75
CA LEU A 826 -5.01 -25.96 -16.81
C LEU A 826 -5.00 -25.07 -15.58
N SER A 827 -6.16 -24.58 -15.14
CA SER A 827 -6.29 -23.78 -13.92
C SER A 827 -5.71 -24.52 -12.71
N ASP A 828 -6.08 -25.79 -12.51
CA ASP A 828 -5.62 -26.60 -11.38
C ASP A 828 -4.11 -26.84 -11.45
N LYS A 829 -3.57 -27.12 -12.64
CA LYS A 829 -2.13 -27.37 -12.83
C LYS A 829 -1.27 -26.11 -12.70
N ILE A 830 -1.73 -24.97 -13.22
CA ILE A 830 -1.05 -23.69 -13.03
C ILE A 830 -1.00 -23.37 -11.54
N GLY A 831 -2.12 -23.56 -10.82
CA GLY A 831 -2.18 -23.41 -9.37
C GLY A 831 -1.17 -24.31 -8.66
N ALA A 832 -1.12 -25.60 -9.00
CA ALA A 832 -0.21 -26.56 -8.40
C ALA A 832 1.28 -26.28 -8.70
N LEU A 833 1.61 -25.84 -9.92
CA LEU A 833 2.98 -25.62 -10.36
C LEU A 833 3.56 -24.28 -9.89
N HIS A 834 2.76 -23.21 -9.99
CA HIS A 834 3.25 -21.84 -9.80
C HIS A 834 2.83 -21.22 -8.48
N PHE A 835 1.68 -21.62 -7.90
CA PHE A 835 1.10 -20.94 -6.72
C PHE A 835 1.16 -21.77 -5.44
N ALA A 836 1.21 -23.11 -5.53
CA ALA A 836 1.21 -23.97 -4.35
C ALA A 836 2.39 -23.71 -3.40
N HIS A 837 2.06 -23.56 -2.11
CA HIS A 837 3.02 -23.36 -1.01
C HIS A 837 3.72 -24.64 -0.58
N THR A 838 3.23 -25.81 -1.00
CA THR A 838 3.86 -27.10 -0.77
C THR A 838 4.53 -27.53 -2.07
N SER A 839 5.86 -27.70 -2.05
CA SER A 839 6.49 -28.57 -3.03
C SER A 839 5.74 -29.89 -3.01
N VAL A 840 5.36 -30.41 -4.19
CA VAL A 840 4.83 -31.77 -4.35
C VAL A 840 5.58 -32.67 -3.38
N PRO A 841 4.89 -33.40 -2.47
CA PRO A 841 5.56 -34.23 -1.49
C PRO A 841 6.44 -35.21 -2.26
N GLN A 842 7.75 -34.98 -2.27
CA GLN A 842 8.67 -36.05 -2.59
C GLN A 842 8.48 -37.05 -1.47
N SER A 843 7.86 -38.18 -1.81
CA SER A 843 7.77 -39.34 -0.93
C SER A 843 9.17 -39.64 -0.42
N ILE A 844 9.40 -39.40 0.87
CA ILE A 844 10.55 -39.97 1.57
C ILE A 844 10.19 -41.45 1.74
N GLY A 845 10.48 -42.27 0.73
CA GLY A 845 10.14 -43.69 0.73
C GLY A 845 10.63 -44.46 -0.49
N GLY A 846 11.73 -45.20 -0.31
CA GLY A 846 12.21 -46.32 -1.14
C GLY A 846 13.33 -45.93 -2.10
N ALA A 847 14.57 -46.42 -2.00
CA ALA A 847 15.12 -47.61 -1.35
C ALA A 847 16.50 -47.34 -0.75
#